data_AF-A0A7W0WT38-F1
#
_entry.id   AF-A0A7W0WT38-F1
#
_cell.length_a   1.000
_cell.length_b   1.000
_cell.length_c   1.000
_cell.angle_alpha   90.00
_cell.angle_beta   90.00
_cell.angle_gamma   90.00
#
_symmetry.space_group_name_H-M   'P 1'
#
loop_
_entity.id
_entity.type
_entity.pdbx_description
1 polymer ?
#
loop_
_entity_poly.entity_id
_entity_poly.type
_entity_poly.pdbx_seq_one_letter_code
_entity_poly.pdbx_strand_id
1 'polypeptide(L)'
;MGRRRIDWFVVITAILFAVGCSGGGCGGCAGMEPTPGGFPVAKRNPNAVQLRVTNTALAKISANPAAIIGPLVGGAMNGVIDFNVPASCGGSTEICCVNNMPQATCGPLSIDLVLRTGDQPRLVLTPQNVTPGRMDMTIRARVKTKMDLKIKTQGVTCDVNLDTTRGSSPDVTITAQLNFPIDGTVNTTRLNATNVAVALQNDDIRLNGGFSCDLAGFFIGFARGLIEDQIASLNQDTLNEATCKACESGNVAECGSSLATACTNKVCMVGGSCMQELGLAGRMRGGNVLSSLSPGTTGAFDLYEVLGGYAQGNNAGLSFGMLGGMEPGGTPRDRCGPPSTAPAKPVVAQSAFFTGNTRPDTGAAFDVGIGVHASQLAQFAYAAYEGGFLCLTISGQTISQLSTDTLSLISRSLGNLNEGNSPMAVGLRPQSPPVITLGKNVFSVDGMGNSTLTEPLLDLKFTAMELDFFASVNDQYVRVFTVVADVKLPVGLQVTGMGELQPVFGDVDDAFTNLSVKNSDAVTETPAALAQLFPNVLGLVLPQLSGGLSPIALPEIGGLKLSVNAITATPQNVGGTDNSYLSIFANLAPLAIAKPVVTQVSLGQIARPDDATMKNPKMWKKGLGPTVQLSFGDQSGLEYSYRIDSGSWSPWSTNKTPTLRSGVFWLPATHTIEVRARELGRPETIDMSPVTLDVDFRTADGTPYTAPFHGQSGGGGCSCETTSAAGASPFLLVFALVLLPLRRVRRRVGRRIRQHAKKLGLLGCVLVIALLPACSCGSNRCGDATCMDGEVARGSVGHWTSIAADGDRVMVATYDQGLGDLVTIDVTDPANHKFVAVDGVPTDASSIYEGDYRDGIEEPGENVGAFTSIAIGDGHAMVAYQDRDQGALKFAYENKAGSWTTMVVDGDQGISGQYASLAIDKQGFPAIAYVVSGLDDGMNNRVAELRVVRASSKDPKSADSWRAPVTITSAPGNCGGLCNSGQICIDGAMGQTCATTTADCSSACATGEACVAGSCTAEIKEPTIASIGSGTGLFAQLVVLNDDRLAVVYYNMVGRTLEIAVESAVGAGTFEVTRIDGGTNGDRGMWCRAAVDSTGTVHIAYQDALGDQVMYTTWAGGAVGTPEMVDDGQRTGDRTHPVGAGATLYLNASAPTIAYQDGMNADVYLATKSGAAWTTTAIATGPLLDGFWISGTALHEGRPYLAWGSLDPVATPLGTIVVDNP
;
A
#
# COMPACT_ATOMS: atom_id res chain seq x y z
N MET A 1 -1.44 6.66 -43.46
CA MET A 1 -2.15 7.92 -43.16
C MET A 1 -3.35 7.58 -42.29
N GLY A 2 -3.26 7.88 -40.99
CA GLY A 2 -4.35 7.62 -40.06
C GLY A 2 -5.53 8.54 -40.39
N ARG A 3 -6.67 7.96 -40.78
CA ARG A 3 -7.95 8.69 -40.79
C ARG A 3 -8.20 9.13 -39.35
N ARG A 4 -8.02 10.43 -39.05
CA ARG A 4 -8.59 11.02 -37.84
C ARG A 4 -10.10 10.91 -38.01
N ARG A 5 -10.72 9.97 -37.30
CA ARG A 5 -12.17 9.79 -37.27
C ARG A 5 -12.77 11.01 -36.55
N ILE A 6 -13.89 11.51 -37.08
CA ILE A 6 -14.58 12.70 -36.57
C ILE A 6 -15.78 12.18 -35.74
N ASP A 7 -15.71 12.35 -34.41
CA ASP A 7 -16.71 11.84 -33.46
C ASP A 7 -17.96 12.72 -33.43
N TRP A 8 -18.98 12.36 -34.20
CA TRP A 8 -20.16 13.20 -34.37
C TRP A 8 -21.29 13.00 -33.34
N PHE A 9 -21.35 11.93 -32.55
CA PHE A 9 -22.57 11.68 -31.76
C PHE A 9 -22.37 11.01 -30.40
N VAL A 10 -22.67 11.82 -29.38
CA VAL A 10 -22.26 11.62 -27.99
C VAL A 10 -23.39 11.80 -26.98
N VAL A 11 -24.59 12.12 -27.47
CA VAL A 11 -25.83 12.06 -26.67
C VAL A 11 -26.07 10.64 -26.13
N ILE A 12 -25.65 9.64 -26.90
CA ILE A 12 -25.77 8.24 -26.51
C ILE A 12 -24.66 7.85 -25.55
N THR A 13 -23.43 8.33 -25.77
CA THR A 13 -22.34 8.16 -24.80
C THR A 13 -22.68 8.84 -23.47
N ALA A 14 -23.34 10.00 -23.46
CA ALA A 14 -23.83 10.65 -22.23
C ALA A 14 -24.90 9.82 -21.50
N ILE A 15 -25.81 9.14 -22.21
CA ILE A 15 -26.73 8.16 -21.63
C ILE A 15 -25.99 6.91 -21.15
N LEU A 16 -24.94 6.47 -21.87
CA LEU A 16 -24.09 5.32 -21.54
C LEU A 16 -23.07 5.61 -20.43
N PHE A 17 -22.69 6.87 -20.20
CA PHE A 17 -21.86 7.32 -19.07
C PHE A 17 -22.59 7.12 -17.73
N ALA A 18 -23.91 7.07 -17.74
CA ALA A 18 -24.72 6.65 -16.59
C ALA A 18 -24.60 5.14 -16.26
N VAL A 19 -23.91 4.36 -17.11
CA VAL A 19 -24.06 2.90 -17.23
C VAL A 19 -22.70 2.18 -17.37
N GLY A 20 -21.58 2.91 -17.34
CA GLY A 20 -20.23 2.36 -17.46
C GLY A 20 -19.67 2.39 -18.89
N CYS A 21 -18.36 2.64 -18.96
CA CYS A 21 -17.60 3.09 -20.12
C CYS A 21 -17.35 2.00 -21.19
N SER A 22 -17.88 2.13 -22.40
CA SER A 22 -17.34 1.38 -23.56
C SER A 22 -16.22 2.16 -24.23
N GLY A 23 -15.00 1.60 -24.25
CA GLY A 23 -13.91 2.03 -25.12
C GLY A 23 -12.84 2.88 -24.43
N GLY A 24 -11.76 2.23 -24.01
CA GLY A 24 -10.35 2.67 -23.97
C GLY A 24 -9.90 4.06 -23.50
N GLY A 25 -10.78 5.01 -23.16
CA GLY A 25 -10.43 6.42 -23.04
C GLY A 25 -11.11 7.17 -21.90
N CYS A 26 -11.38 6.50 -20.78
CA CYS A 26 -11.89 7.15 -19.58
C CYS A 26 -10.84 7.13 -18.47
N GLY A 27 -10.25 8.30 -18.18
CA GLY A 27 -9.37 8.51 -17.02
C GLY A 27 -10.05 8.39 -15.65
N GLY A 28 -11.32 7.95 -15.58
CA GLY A 28 -12.08 7.76 -14.34
C GLY A 28 -11.94 6.37 -13.71
N CYS A 29 -11.34 5.39 -14.41
CA CYS A 29 -11.00 4.08 -13.86
C CYS A 29 -9.49 3.95 -13.69
N ALA A 30 -8.85 4.96 -13.09
CA ALA A 30 -7.45 4.89 -12.72
C ALA A 30 -7.22 3.62 -11.87
N GLY A 31 -6.35 2.72 -12.35
CA GLY A 31 -5.96 1.50 -11.63
C GLY A 31 -6.59 0.18 -12.08
N MET A 32 -7.48 0.16 -13.09
CA MET A 32 -7.98 -1.08 -13.70
C MET A 32 -7.18 -1.53 -14.92
N GLU A 33 -6.83 -2.81 -14.98
CA GLU A 33 -6.10 -3.43 -16.09
C GLU A 33 -7.00 -4.37 -16.91
N PRO A 34 -6.67 -4.69 -18.18
CA PRO A 34 -7.39 -5.73 -18.90
C PRO A 34 -7.27 -7.09 -18.19
N THR A 35 -8.40 -7.80 -18.01
CA THR A 35 -8.39 -9.16 -17.46
C THR A 35 -7.67 -10.12 -18.42
N PRO A 36 -6.60 -10.82 -17.99
CA PRO A 36 -5.91 -11.81 -18.82
C PRO A 36 -6.86 -12.89 -19.33
N GLY A 37 -6.88 -13.11 -20.65
CA GLY A 37 -7.80 -14.07 -21.29
C GLY A 37 -9.27 -13.62 -21.35
N GLY A 38 -9.61 -12.48 -20.74
CA GLY A 38 -10.94 -11.89 -20.69
C GLY A 38 -11.92 -12.54 -19.72
N PHE A 39 -12.98 -11.81 -19.36
CA PHE A 39 -13.94 -12.30 -18.37
C PHE A 39 -14.81 -13.45 -18.93
N PRO A 40 -14.83 -14.65 -18.30
CA PRO A 40 -15.49 -15.82 -18.87
C PRO A 40 -17.01 -15.66 -18.96
N VAL A 41 -17.60 -15.99 -20.12
CA VAL A 41 -19.06 -15.85 -20.35
C VAL A 41 -19.88 -16.70 -19.37
N ALA A 42 -19.46 -17.93 -19.09
CA ALA A 42 -20.12 -18.82 -18.14
C ALA A 42 -20.05 -18.31 -16.68
N LYS A 43 -19.19 -17.32 -16.40
CA LYS A 43 -19.07 -16.70 -15.09
C LYS A 43 -19.95 -15.47 -14.91
N ARG A 44 -20.52 -14.92 -15.99
CA ARG A 44 -21.45 -13.78 -15.97
C ARG A 44 -22.81 -14.19 -15.39
N ASN A 45 -23.41 -13.31 -14.60
CA ASN A 45 -24.73 -13.44 -14.01
C ASN A 45 -25.66 -12.34 -14.56
N PRO A 46 -26.69 -12.69 -15.36
CA PRO A 46 -27.60 -11.70 -15.93
C PRO A 46 -28.39 -10.92 -14.87
N ASN A 47 -28.59 -9.63 -15.14
CA ASN A 47 -29.40 -8.70 -14.34
C ASN A 47 -28.90 -8.47 -12.90
N ALA A 48 -27.64 -8.81 -12.63
CA ALA A 48 -27.01 -8.64 -11.32
C ALA A 48 -26.93 -7.16 -10.91
N VAL A 49 -26.83 -6.26 -11.89
CA VAL A 49 -27.08 -4.83 -11.72
C VAL A 49 -28.24 -4.41 -12.62
N GLN A 50 -29.08 -3.50 -12.15
CA GLN A 50 -30.22 -2.97 -12.90
C GLN A 50 -30.24 -1.45 -12.85
N LEU A 51 -30.60 -0.84 -13.98
CA LEU A 51 -30.50 0.59 -14.21
C LEU A 51 -31.80 1.13 -14.77
N ARG A 52 -32.23 2.30 -14.28
CA ARG A 52 -33.39 3.05 -14.75
C ARG A 52 -32.98 4.47 -15.09
N VAL A 53 -33.29 4.90 -16.31
CA VAL A 53 -33.19 6.30 -16.75
C VAL A 53 -34.60 6.77 -17.10
N THR A 54 -35.16 7.67 -16.29
CA THR A 54 -36.55 8.12 -16.45
C THR A 54 -36.67 9.21 -17.53
N ASN A 55 -37.90 9.50 -17.99
CA ASN A 55 -38.13 10.59 -18.93
C ASN A 55 -37.71 11.95 -18.40
N THR A 56 -37.78 12.19 -17.08
CA THR A 56 -37.34 13.45 -16.49
C THR A 56 -35.82 13.59 -16.62
N ALA A 57 -35.08 12.49 -16.48
CA ALA A 57 -33.65 12.44 -16.77
C ALA A 57 -33.37 12.77 -18.24
N LEU A 58 -34.06 12.08 -19.17
CA LEU A 58 -33.88 12.29 -20.61
C LEU A 58 -34.19 13.73 -21.03
N ALA A 59 -35.22 14.35 -20.44
CA ALA A 59 -35.56 15.75 -20.67
C ALA A 59 -34.43 16.68 -20.21
N LYS A 60 -33.87 16.46 -19.01
CA LYS A 60 -32.76 17.26 -18.47
C LYS A 60 -31.48 17.12 -19.28
N ILE A 61 -31.13 15.89 -19.68
CA ILE A 61 -30.02 15.63 -20.61
C ILE A 61 -30.27 16.43 -21.90
N SER A 62 -31.46 16.34 -22.49
CA SER A 62 -31.75 17.03 -23.75
C SER A 62 -31.82 18.57 -23.68
N ALA A 63 -31.82 19.17 -22.48
CA ALA A 63 -32.05 20.60 -22.28
C ALA A 63 -30.88 21.49 -22.73
N ASN A 64 -29.64 21.00 -22.68
CA ASN A 64 -28.45 21.73 -23.15
C ASN A 64 -27.61 20.87 -24.10
N PRO A 65 -28.04 20.72 -25.37
CA PRO A 65 -27.32 19.89 -26.33
C PRO A 65 -25.93 20.41 -26.64
N ALA A 66 -25.68 21.72 -26.49
CA ALA A 66 -24.36 22.31 -26.68
C ALA A 66 -23.34 21.84 -25.61
N ALA A 67 -23.75 21.71 -24.34
CA ALA A 67 -22.90 21.17 -23.27
C ALA A 67 -22.62 19.68 -23.45
N ILE A 68 -23.55 18.94 -24.07
CA ILE A 68 -23.43 17.50 -24.33
C ILE A 68 -22.67 17.19 -25.60
N ILE A 69 -22.67 18.08 -26.60
CA ILE A 69 -22.04 17.79 -27.90
C ILE A 69 -20.68 18.52 -28.01
N GLY A 70 -20.50 19.64 -27.29
CA GLY A 70 -19.38 20.56 -27.48
C GLY A 70 -17.98 20.10 -27.07
N PRO A 71 -17.78 19.47 -25.90
CA PRO A 71 -16.47 18.93 -25.50
C PRO A 71 -15.97 17.77 -26.37
N LEU A 72 -16.83 17.22 -27.24
CA LEU A 72 -16.67 15.87 -27.79
C LEU A 72 -16.39 15.83 -29.29
N VAL A 73 -16.54 16.98 -29.96
CA VAL A 73 -16.21 17.21 -31.38
C VAL A 73 -14.90 17.99 -31.57
N GLY A 74 -14.09 18.15 -30.51
CA GLY A 74 -12.80 18.86 -30.57
C GLY A 74 -12.91 20.39 -30.61
N GLY A 75 -13.82 20.98 -29.82
CA GLY A 75 -13.84 22.42 -29.54
C GLY A 75 -15.04 23.17 -30.11
N ALA A 76 -16.25 22.85 -29.66
CA ALA A 76 -17.37 23.78 -29.86
C ALA A 76 -17.17 25.03 -29.01
N MET A 77 -16.94 26.18 -29.65
CA MET A 77 -17.02 27.47 -28.97
C MET A 77 -18.48 27.93 -29.01
N ASN A 78 -19.09 28.10 -27.84
CA ASN A 78 -20.44 28.67 -27.69
C ASN A 78 -21.56 27.92 -28.43
N GLY A 79 -21.53 26.58 -28.50
CA GLY A 79 -22.63 25.77 -29.06
C GLY A 79 -22.70 25.71 -30.59
N VAL A 80 -21.63 26.10 -31.29
CA VAL A 80 -21.46 25.94 -32.73
C VAL A 80 -20.33 24.96 -33.01
N ILE A 81 -20.56 24.01 -33.91
CA ILE A 81 -19.64 22.92 -34.27
C ILE A 81 -19.23 23.11 -35.72
N ASP A 82 -17.92 23.16 -35.98
CA ASP A 82 -17.39 23.29 -37.33
C ASP A 82 -16.60 22.05 -37.73
N PHE A 83 -16.90 21.46 -38.89
CA PHE A 83 -16.15 20.31 -39.39
C PHE A 83 -16.00 20.32 -40.90
N ASN A 84 -14.87 19.82 -41.38
CA ASN A 84 -14.62 19.66 -42.81
C ASN A 84 -15.44 18.49 -43.36
N VAL A 85 -16.10 18.70 -44.49
CA VAL A 85 -16.79 17.62 -45.20
C VAL A 85 -15.75 16.67 -45.80
N PRO A 86 -15.83 15.34 -45.56
CA PRO A 86 -14.90 14.38 -46.15
C PRO A 86 -14.92 14.43 -47.68
N ALA A 87 -13.73 14.50 -48.29
CA ALA A 87 -13.62 14.48 -49.74
C ALA A 87 -13.82 13.08 -50.33
N SER A 88 -14.58 12.99 -51.41
CA SER A 88 -14.83 11.78 -52.18
C SER A 88 -14.48 12.04 -53.64
N CYS A 89 -13.30 11.58 -54.05
CA CYS A 89 -12.76 11.82 -55.39
C CYS A 89 -12.73 10.51 -56.19
N GLY A 90 -13.56 10.43 -57.23
CA GLY A 90 -13.66 9.28 -58.14
C GLY A 90 -15.11 8.92 -58.48
N GLY A 91 -15.36 8.45 -59.71
CA GLY A 91 -16.70 8.11 -60.20
C GLY A 91 -17.41 9.26 -60.95
N SER A 92 -18.70 9.11 -61.21
CA SER A 92 -19.53 10.12 -61.91
C SER A 92 -19.92 11.31 -61.03
N THR A 93 -19.67 11.22 -59.72
CA THR A 93 -19.98 12.23 -58.70
C THR A 93 -18.77 12.40 -57.78
N GLU A 94 -18.23 13.62 -57.66
CA GLU A 94 -17.12 13.96 -56.78
C GLU A 94 -17.56 15.04 -55.79
N ILE A 95 -17.12 14.94 -54.54
CA ILE A 95 -17.38 15.92 -53.48
C ILE A 95 -16.05 16.40 -52.91
N CYS A 96 -15.87 17.71 -52.82
CA CYS A 96 -14.69 18.35 -52.25
C CYS A 96 -13.38 18.00 -52.97
N CYS A 97 -13.46 17.90 -54.30
CA CYS A 97 -12.34 17.51 -55.15
C CYS A 97 -11.97 18.62 -56.12
N VAL A 98 -10.67 18.82 -56.31
CA VAL A 98 -10.13 19.67 -57.36
C VAL A 98 -9.15 18.82 -58.15
N ASN A 99 -9.34 18.73 -59.47
CA ASN A 99 -8.53 17.88 -60.35
C ASN A 99 -8.44 16.41 -59.88
N ASN A 100 -9.56 15.83 -59.44
CA ASN A 100 -9.65 14.47 -58.88
C ASN A 100 -8.80 14.24 -57.61
N MET A 101 -8.30 15.29 -56.97
CA MET A 101 -7.56 15.22 -55.71
C MET A 101 -8.41 15.78 -54.56
N PRO A 102 -8.38 15.16 -53.36
CA PRO A 102 -9.13 15.62 -52.21
C PRO A 102 -8.62 16.98 -51.71
N GLN A 103 -9.53 17.91 -51.43
CA GLN A 103 -9.17 19.20 -50.84
C GLN A 103 -8.85 19.06 -49.35
N ALA A 104 -7.80 19.75 -48.89
CA ALA A 104 -7.37 19.72 -47.49
C ALA A 104 -8.38 20.36 -46.51
N THR A 105 -9.10 21.39 -46.96
CA THR A 105 -10.18 22.05 -46.22
C THR A 105 -11.38 22.14 -47.15
N CYS A 106 -12.43 21.38 -46.88
CA CYS A 106 -13.65 21.43 -47.67
C CYS A 106 -14.83 21.91 -46.86
N GLY A 107 -15.45 22.99 -47.36
CA GLY A 107 -16.65 23.63 -46.89
C GLY A 107 -17.02 23.30 -45.47
N PRO A 108 -16.26 23.82 -44.46
CA PRO A 108 -16.52 23.48 -43.09
C PRO A 108 -18.00 23.73 -42.80
N LEU A 109 -18.73 22.67 -42.48
CA LEU A 109 -20.12 22.75 -42.10
C LEU A 109 -20.16 23.24 -40.66
N SER A 110 -20.89 24.33 -40.46
CA SER A 110 -21.12 24.98 -39.19
C SER A 110 -22.50 24.60 -38.71
N ILE A 111 -22.55 23.74 -37.69
CA ILE A 111 -23.76 23.26 -37.05
C ILE A 111 -23.98 24.05 -35.76
N ASP A 112 -24.99 24.90 -35.78
CA ASP A 112 -25.39 25.78 -34.68
C ASP A 112 -26.53 25.13 -33.89
N LEU A 113 -26.20 24.69 -32.67
CA LEU A 113 -27.09 24.08 -31.69
C LEU A 113 -27.52 25.05 -30.59
N VAL A 114 -27.15 26.33 -30.69
CA VAL A 114 -27.47 27.35 -29.70
C VAL A 114 -28.98 27.54 -29.69
N LEU A 115 -29.63 27.33 -28.55
CA LEU A 115 -31.06 27.59 -28.40
C LEU A 115 -31.30 29.11 -28.34
N ARG A 116 -32.09 29.67 -29.25
CA ARG A 116 -32.53 31.08 -29.25
C ARG A 116 -34.00 31.18 -28.83
N THR A 117 -34.43 32.35 -28.37
CA THR A 117 -35.82 32.60 -27.97
C THR A 117 -36.79 32.29 -29.11
N GLY A 118 -37.75 31.39 -28.88
CA GLY A 118 -38.73 30.93 -29.87
C GLY A 118 -38.33 29.66 -30.63
N ASP A 119 -37.09 29.18 -30.48
CA ASP A 119 -36.65 27.91 -31.05
C ASP A 119 -37.34 26.71 -30.37
N GLN A 120 -37.54 25.62 -31.12
CA GLN A 120 -37.91 24.32 -30.56
C GLN A 120 -36.72 23.69 -29.81
N PRO A 121 -36.95 22.71 -28.91
CA PRO A 121 -35.86 21.98 -28.27
C PRO A 121 -34.89 21.40 -29.30
N ARG A 122 -33.60 21.70 -29.12
CA ARG A 122 -32.52 21.38 -30.05
C ARG A 122 -32.17 19.88 -30.05
N LEU A 123 -32.52 19.17 -28.99
CA LEU A 123 -32.45 17.71 -28.87
C LEU A 123 -33.72 17.22 -28.17
N VAL A 124 -34.29 16.12 -28.65
CA VAL A 124 -35.42 15.43 -28.03
C VAL A 124 -35.14 13.94 -28.05
N LEU A 125 -35.32 13.30 -26.90
CA LEU A 125 -35.13 11.87 -26.69
C LEU A 125 -36.44 11.27 -26.21
N THR A 126 -37.03 10.36 -26.98
CA THR A 126 -38.34 9.78 -26.69
C THR A 126 -38.23 8.26 -26.61
N PRO A 127 -38.26 7.66 -25.41
CA PRO A 127 -38.26 6.22 -25.28
C PRO A 127 -39.59 5.65 -25.76
N GLN A 128 -39.51 4.44 -26.31
CA GLN A 128 -40.61 3.80 -27.01
C GLN A 128 -40.98 2.51 -26.28
N ASN A 129 -42.28 2.23 -26.18
CA ASN A 129 -42.80 1.04 -25.52
C ASN A 129 -42.66 -0.21 -26.41
N VAL A 130 -41.43 -0.66 -26.63
CA VAL A 130 -41.07 -1.80 -27.49
C VAL A 130 -39.99 -2.67 -26.83
N THR A 131 -39.88 -3.92 -27.29
CA THR A 131 -38.85 -4.87 -26.86
C THR A 131 -38.19 -5.50 -28.09
N PRO A 132 -36.85 -5.47 -28.24
CA PRO A 132 -35.89 -4.81 -27.35
C PRO A 132 -36.09 -3.29 -27.30
N GLY A 133 -35.61 -2.65 -26.23
CA GLY A 133 -35.81 -1.22 -25.99
C GLY A 133 -35.40 -0.35 -27.19
N ARG A 134 -36.16 0.72 -27.43
CA ARG A 134 -35.86 1.73 -28.46
C ARG A 134 -36.01 3.13 -27.90
N MET A 135 -35.16 4.04 -28.38
CA MET A 135 -35.27 5.47 -28.16
C MET A 135 -35.23 6.20 -29.50
N ASP A 136 -36.23 7.03 -29.74
CA ASP A 136 -36.26 7.90 -30.92
C ASP A 136 -35.55 9.22 -30.57
N MET A 137 -34.55 9.57 -31.37
CA MET A 137 -33.74 10.78 -31.21
C MET A 137 -34.12 11.78 -32.30
N THR A 138 -34.30 13.04 -31.91
CA THR A 138 -34.48 14.17 -32.85
C THR A 138 -33.52 15.29 -32.48
N ILE A 139 -32.65 15.67 -33.40
CA ILE A 139 -31.76 16.83 -33.28
C ILE A 139 -32.27 17.91 -34.24
N ARG A 140 -32.33 19.16 -33.76
CA ARG A 140 -32.67 20.33 -34.57
C ARG A 140 -31.48 21.27 -34.57
N ALA A 141 -30.90 21.53 -35.73
CA ALA A 141 -29.73 22.39 -35.83
C ALA A 141 -29.86 23.34 -37.01
N ARG A 142 -29.27 24.53 -36.88
CA ARG A 142 -29.01 25.39 -38.03
C ARG A 142 -27.71 24.93 -38.66
N VAL A 143 -27.70 24.72 -39.97
CA VAL A 143 -26.50 24.25 -40.68
C VAL A 143 -26.15 25.24 -41.76
N LYS A 144 -24.88 25.66 -41.81
CA LYS A 144 -24.37 26.46 -42.91
C LYS A 144 -22.96 26.06 -43.32
N THR A 145 -22.63 26.19 -44.59
CA THR A 145 -21.25 26.09 -45.08
C THR A 145 -20.48 27.37 -44.78
N LYS A 146 -19.29 27.26 -44.17
CA LYS A 146 -18.35 28.37 -44.06
C LYS A 146 -17.66 28.71 -45.38
N MET A 147 -17.49 27.70 -46.23
CA MET A 147 -17.03 27.82 -47.61
C MET A 147 -17.88 26.89 -48.48
N ASP A 148 -18.12 27.26 -49.73
CA ASP A 148 -18.96 26.45 -50.61
C ASP A 148 -18.36 25.05 -50.83
N LEU A 149 -19.24 24.04 -50.85
CA LEU A 149 -18.88 22.65 -51.13
C LEU A 149 -18.74 22.46 -52.64
N LYS A 150 -17.56 22.06 -53.11
CA LYS A 150 -17.36 21.75 -54.53
C LYS A 150 -17.97 20.39 -54.84
N ILE A 151 -19.07 20.35 -55.59
CA ILE A 151 -19.73 19.11 -56.01
C ILE A 151 -19.67 19.02 -57.53
N LYS A 152 -19.11 17.92 -58.04
CA LYS A 152 -19.08 17.62 -59.46
C LYS A 152 -19.96 16.41 -59.74
N THR A 153 -20.84 16.51 -60.73
CA THR A 153 -21.67 15.38 -61.18
C THR A 153 -21.83 15.43 -62.69
N GLN A 154 -21.74 14.28 -63.36
CA GLN A 154 -21.85 14.16 -64.83
C GLN A 154 -20.96 15.17 -65.62
N GLY A 155 -19.78 15.48 -65.09
CA GLY A 155 -18.82 16.40 -65.72
C GLY A 155 -19.06 17.90 -65.45
N VAL A 156 -20.10 18.27 -64.69
CA VAL A 156 -20.39 19.66 -64.29
C VAL A 156 -19.98 19.86 -62.83
N THR A 157 -19.19 20.90 -62.54
CA THR A 157 -18.77 21.28 -61.18
C THR A 157 -19.53 22.51 -60.72
N CYS A 158 -20.19 22.43 -59.56
CA CYS A 158 -20.89 23.54 -58.92
C CYS A 158 -20.38 23.76 -57.49
N ASP A 159 -20.38 25.01 -57.07
CA ASP A 159 -20.07 25.42 -55.70
C ASP A 159 -21.39 25.51 -54.92
N VAL A 160 -21.56 24.64 -53.93
CA VAL A 160 -22.80 24.49 -53.19
C VAL A 160 -22.70 25.20 -51.84
N ASN A 161 -23.46 26.26 -51.69
CA ASN A 161 -23.58 27.02 -50.45
C ASN A 161 -24.85 26.57 -49.70
N LEU A 162 -24.66 25.86 -48.59
CA LEU A 162 -25.74 25.44 -47.69
C LEU A 162 -25.91 26.47 -46.59
N ASP A 163 -27.14 26.89 -46.32
CA ASP A 163 -27.49 27.78 -45.22
C ASP A 163 -28.98 27.65 -44.90
N THR A 164 -29.28 26.86 -43.88
CA THR A 164 -30.66 26.55 -43.49
C THR A 164 -31.43 27.75 -42.98
N THR A 165 -30.75 28.85 -42.62
CA THR A 165 -31.42 30.06 -42.12
C THR A 165 -32.16 30.84 -43.21
N ARG A 166 -32.02 30.44 -44.48
CA ARG A 166 -32.71 31.05 -45.63
C ARG A 166 -34.12 30.50 -45.85
N GLY A 167 -34.36 29.25 -45.49
CA GLY A 167 -35.65 28.58 -45.68
C GLY A 167 -36.75 29.10 -44.76
N SER A 168 -37.99 28.63 -44.99
CA SER A 168 -39.13 28.96 -44.14
C SER A 168 -39.06 28.30 -42.77
N SER A 169 -38.18 27.30 -42.60
CA SER A 169 -37.82 26.72 -41.32
C SER A 169 -36.29 26.76 -41.19
N PRO A 170 -35.73 27.50 -40.21
CA PRO A 170 -34.29 27.68 -40.10
C PRO A 170 -33.54 26.41 -39.65
N ASP A 171 -34.26 25.39 -39.17
CA ASP A 171 -33.71 24.22 -38.52
C ASP A 171 -33.78 22.97 -39.41
N VAL A 172 -32.63 22.34 -39.65
CA VAL A 172 -32.57 20.96 -40.13
C VAL A 172 -32.93 20.02 -38.99
N THR A 173 -33.82 19.09 -39.28
CA THR A 173 -34.17 18.01 -38.36
C THR A 173 -33.43 16.73 -38.76
N ILE A 174 -32.64 16.21 -37.82
CA ILE A 174 -31.98 14.90 -37.92
C ILE A 174 -32.72 13.97 -36.98
N THR A 175 -33.30 12.90 -37.53
CA THR A 175 -33.97 11.85 -36.74
C THR A 175 -33.19 10.56 -36.80
N ALA A 176 -33.20 9.79 -35.71
CA ALA A 176 -32.59 8.46 -35.67
C ALA A 176 -33.35 7.55 -34.67
N GLN A 177 -33.39 6.26 -34.96
CA GLN A 177 -33.90 5.24 -34.05
C GLN A 177 -32.74 4.49 -33.42
N LEU A 178 -32.62 4.63 -32.10
CA LEU A 178 -31.60 3.96 -31.29
C LEU A 178 -32.21 2.68 -30.72
N ASN A 179 -31.78 1.53 -31.24
CA ASN A 179 -32.24 0.23 -30.77
C ASN A 179 -31.21 -0.38 -29.82
N PHE A 180 -31.70 -1.04 -28.78
CA PHE A 180 -30.89 -1.70 -27.76
C PHE A 180 -31.05 -3.23 -27.78
N PRO A 181 -30.74 -3.93 -28.88
CA PRO A 181 -30.92 -5.38 -28.94
C PRO A 181 -29.92 -6.12 -28.04
N ILE A 182 -30.34 -7.27 -27.52
CA ILE A 182 -29.44 -8.19 -26.81
C ILE A 182 -28.73 -9.07 -27.85
N ASP A 183 -27.41 -9.10 -27.79
CA ASP A 183 -26.59 -9.96 -28.65
C ASP A 183 -26.77 -11.43 -28.26
N GLY A 184 -27.17 -12.27 -29.21
CA GLY A 184 -27.44 -13.70 -28.96
C GLY A 184 -26.19 -14.54 -28.63
N THR A 185 -24.99 -14.02 -28.82
CA THR A 185 -23.72 -14.74 -28.59
C THR A 185 -23.11 -14.37 -27.23
N VAL A 186 -23.02 -13.07 -26.93
CA VAL A 186 -22.38 -12.56 -25.70
C VAL A 186 -23.37 -12.14 -24.61
N ASN A 187 -24.68 -12.12 -24.92
CA ASN A 187 -25.78 -11.66 -24.06
C ASN A 187 -25.66 -10.18 -23.60
N THR A 188 -24.79 -9.40 -24.25
CA THR A 188 -24.62 -7.97 -23.97
C THR A 188 -25.65 -7.15 -24.75
N THR A 189 -25.99 -5.98 -24.23
CA THR A 189 -26.81 -5.00 -24.95
C THR A 189 -25.94 -4.31 -25.98
N ARG A 190 -26.37 -4.34 -27.24
CA ARG A 190 -25.79 -3.54 -28.31
C ARG A 190 -26.54 -2.23 -28.45
N LEU A 191 -25.87 -1.21 -28.95
CA LEU A 191 -26.50 -0.01 -29.49
C LEU A 191 -26.43 -0.07 -31.01
N ASN A 192 -27.59 -0.03 -31.65
CA ASN A 192 -27.71 0.05 -33.10
C ASN A 192 -28.55 1.28 -33.50
N ALA A 193 -27.91 2.27 -34.10
CA ALA A 193 -28.59 3.37 -34.76
C ALA A 193 -29.11 2.94 -36.13
N THR A 194 -30.38 3.23 -36.40
CA THR A 194 -31.08 2.89 -37.66
C THR A 194 -32.02 4.02 -38.05
N ASN A 195 -32.52 4.00 -39.30
CA ASN A 195 -33.49 4.98 -39.80
C ASN A 195 -33.03 6.43 -39.58
N VAL A 196 -31.74 6.69 -39.83
CA VAL A 196 -31.20 8.05 -39.72
C VAL A 196 -31.66 8.84 -40.94
N ALA A 197 -32.41 9.92 -40.70
CA ALA A 197 -32.94 10.75 -41.76
C ALA A 197 -32.64 12.23 -41.48
N VAL A 198 -32.33 12.95 -42.56
CA VAL A 198 -32.04 14.39 -42.57
C VAL A 198 -33.00 15.03 -43.56
N ALA A 199 -33.64 16.13 -43.18
CA ALA A 199 -34.56 16.86 -44.05
C ALA A 199 -34.08 18.30 -44.28
N LEU A 200 -33.71 18.60 -45.52
CA LEU A 200 -33.34 19.93 -46.02
C LEU A 200 -34.47 20.52 -46.89
N GLN A 201 -34.54 21.84 -47.00
CA GLN A 201 -35.40 22.55 -47.94
C GLN A 201 -34.62 22.94 -49.19
N ASN A 202 -35.31 23.08 -50.34
CA ASN A 202 -34.65 23.55 -51.56
C ASN A 202 -34.07 24.96 -51.40
N ASP A 203 -34.72 25.80 -50.59
CA ASP A 203 -34.30 27.17 -50.31
C ASP A 203 -33.04 27.25 -49.41
N ASP A 204 -32.65 26.14 -48.78
CA ASP A 204 -31.43 26.06 -47.95
C ASP A 204 -30.15 26.01 -48.80
N ILE A 205 -30.26 25.69 -50.09
CA ILE A 205 -29.13 25.42 -50.97
C ILE A 205 -29.06 26.48 -52.08
N ARG A 206 -27.92 27.16 -52.17
CA ARG A 206 -27.59 28.04 -53.29
C ARG A 206 -26.45 27.46 -54.10
N LEU A 207 -26.64 27.38 -55.42
CA LEU A 207 -25.60 26.99 -56.35
C LEU A 207 -24.89 28.23 -56.87
N ASN A 208 -23.57 28.22 -56.78
CA ASN A 208 -22.68 29.21 -57.36
C ASN A 208 -21.83 28.49 -58.44
N GLY A 209 -21.58 29.14 -59.59
CA GLY A 209 -20.85 28.53 -60.71
C GLY A 209 -21.20 29.14 -62.07
N GLY A 210 -20.69 28.56 -63.15
CA GLY A 210 -21.03 28.99 -64.53
C GLY A 210 -22.46 28.65 -64.93
N PHE A 211 -22.88 29.05 -66.13
CA PHE A 211 -24.25 28.89 -66.68
C PHE A 211 -24.85 27.48 -66.54
N SER A 212 -24.04 26.42 -66.50
CA SER A 212 -24.49 25.04 -66.29
C SER A 212 -24.98 24.74 -64.87
N CYS A 213 -24.60 25.55 -63.87
CA CYS A 213 -25.09 25.46 -62.48
C CYS A 213 -26.38 26.28 -62.26
N ASP A 214 -26.68 27.24 -63.15
CA ASP A 214 -27.86 28.13 -63.08
C ASP A 214 -29.17 27.48 -63.57
N LEU A 215 -29.13 26.26 -64.14
CA LEU A 215 -30.31 25.45 -64.49
C LEU A 215 -30.95 24.83 -63.20
N ALA A 216 -31.26 25.70 -62.25
CA ALA A 216 -31.28 25.50 -60.80
C ALA A 216 -32.20 24.39 -60.26
N GLY A 217 -33.24 23.94 -60.97
CA GLY A 217 -34.21 22.99 -60.43
C GLY A 217 -33.68 21.57 -60.22
N PHE A 218 -32.95 21.03 -61.20
CA PHE A 218 -32.44 19.65 -61.15
C PHE A 218 -31.24 19.50 -60.20
N PHE A 219 -30.32 20.48 -60.22
CA PHE A 219 -29.11 20.43 -59.41
C PHE A 219 -29.37 20.69 -57.92
N ILE A 220 -30.35 21.53 -57.56
CA ILE A 220 -30.70 21.74 -56.14
C ILE A 220 -31.23 20.45 -55.52
N GLY A 221 -32.14 19.75 -56.21
CA GLY A 221 -32.67 18.46 -55.73
C GLY A 221 -31.59 17.37 -55.62
N PHE A 222 -30.65 17.34 -56.57
CA PHE A 222 -29.50 16.42 -56.52
C PHE A 222 -28.52 16.74 -55.39
N ALA A 223 -28.10 18.01 -55.26
CA ALA A 223 -27.18 18.44 -54.21
C ALA A 223 -27.81 18.23 -52.82
N ARG A 224 -29.12 18.47 -52.70
CA ARG A 224 -29.89 18.18 -51.49
C ARG A 224 -29.84 16.70 -51.13
N GLY A 225 -30.25 15.80 -52.04
CA GLY A 225 -30.25 14.36 -51.76
C GLY A 225 -28.85 13.84 -51.41
N LEU A 226 -27.82 14.32 -52.10
CA LEU A 226 -26.44 13.95 -51.82
C LEU A 226 -25.96 14.43 -50.44
N ILE A 227 -26.30 15.64 -50.02
CA ILE A 227 -25.96 16.16 -48.69
C ILE A 227 -26.76 15.44 -47.60
N GLU A 228 -28.06 15.20 -47.82
CA GLU A 228 -28.91 14.42 -46.90
C GLU A 228 -28.34 12.99 -46.72
N ASP A 229 -27.97 12.31 -47.81
CA ASP A 229 -27.39 10.97 -47.79
C ASP A 229 -26.00 10.94 -47.12
N GLN A 230 -25.15 11.93 -47.40
CA GLN A 230 -23.84 12.03 -46.75
C GLN A 230 -23.97 12.25 -45.23
N ILE A 231 -24.81 13.19 -44.79
CA ILE A 231 -25.03 13.43 -43.37
C ILE A 231 -25.67 12.19 -42.73
N ALA A 232 -26.66 11.55 -43.36
CA ALA A 232 -27.29 10.33 -42.83
C ALA A 232 -26.30 9.16 -42.70
N SER A 233 -25.48 8.90 -43.71
CA SER A 233 -24.48 7.83 -43.72
C SER A 233 -23.35 8.04 -42.70
N LEU A 234 -22.85 9.27 -42.58
CA LEU A 234 -21.81 9.64 -41.61
C LEU A 234 -22.32 9.43 -40.19
N ASN A 235 -23.60 9.66 -39.95
CA ASN A 235 -24.20 9.53 -38.63
C ASN A 235 -24.39 8.05 -38.25
N GLN A 236 -24.91 7.20 -39.14
CA GLN A 236 -25.23 5.81 -38.78
C GLN A 236 -23.99 4.92 -38.53
N ASP A 237 -23.00 4.94 -39.42
CA ASP A 237 -21.81 4.08 -39.26
C ASP A 237 -20.95 4.56 -38.08
N THR A 238 -20.80 5.88 -37.91
CA THR A 238 -20.07 6.46 -36.77
C THR A 238 -20.77 6.13 -35.44
N LEU A 239 -22.11 6.16 -35.37
CA LEU A 239 -22.87 5.80 -34.17
C LEU A 239 -22.65 4.35 -33.75
N ASN A 240 -22.64 3.43 -34.73
CA ASN A 240 -22.44 2.02 -34.47
C ASN A 240 -20.97 1.67 -34.19
N GLU A 241 -20.02 2.42 -34.77
CA GLU A 241 -18.59 2.27 -34.54
C GLU A 241 -18.11 2.84 -33.19
N ALA A 242 -18.70 3.95 -32.72
CA ALA A 242 -18.29 4.63 -31.49
C ALA A 242 -18.53 3.82 -30.21
N THR A 243 -19.44 2.84 -30.26
CA THR A 243 -19.71 1.92 -29.14
C THR A 243 -18.88 0.64 -29.20
N CYS A 244 -18.07 0.48 -30.24
CA CYS A 244 -17.20 -0.67 -30.37
C CYS A 244 -16.01 -0.56 -29.41
N LYS A 245 -15.63 -1.69 -28.82
CA LYS A 245 -14.46 -1.79 -27.95
C LYS A 245 -13.18 -1.58 -28.76
N ALA A 246 -12.32 -0.67 -28.30
CA ALA A 246 -11.04 -0.37 -28.93
C ALA A 246 -9.95 -1.38 -28.55
N CYS A 247 -8.96 -1.53 -29.42
CA CYS A 247 -7.71 -2.25 -29.21
C CYS A 247 -6.58 -1.46 -29.90
N GLU A 248 -6.08 -0.45 -29.19
CA GLU A 248 -5.22 0.61 -29.75
C GLU A 248 -3.89 0.12 -30.31
N SER A 249 -3.30 -0.93 -29.72
CA SER A 249 -2.06 -1.53 -30.21
C SER A 249 -2.27 -2.48 -31.38
N GLY A 250 -3.53 -2.81 -31.72
CA GLY A 250 -3.84 -3.86 -32.69
C GLY A 250 -3.87 -5.26 -32.08
N ASN A 251 -3.66 -5.40 -30.77
CA ASN A 251 -3.63 -6.70 -30.11
C ASN A 251 -5.04 -7.12 -29.64
N VAL A 252 -5.46 -8.32 -30.04
CA VAL A 252 -6.76 -8.89 -29.62
C VAL A 252 -6.84 -9.12 -28.10
N ALA A 253 -5.72 -9.24 -27.39
CA ALA A 253 -5.69 -9.34 -25.94
C ALA A 253 -6.30 -8.11 -25.24
N GLU A 254 -6.17 -6.92 -25.83
CA GLU A 254 -6.77 -5.67 -25.31
C GLU A 254 -8.31 -5.70 -25.33
N CYS A 255 -8.88 -6.60 -26.15
CA CYS A 255 -10.31 -6.80 -26.18
C CYS A 255 -10.85 -7.47 -24.91
N GLY A 256 -9.99 -8.01 -24.04
CA GLY A 256 -10.37 -8.45 -22.69
C GLY A 256 -11.55 -9.43 -22.65
N SER A 257 -11.74 -10.22 -23.71
CA SER A 257 -12.86 -11.16 -23.86
C SER A 257 -12.41 -12.34 -24.70
N SER A 258 -12.62 -13.55 -24.18
CA SER A 258 -12.26 -14.82 -24.85
C SER A 258 -13.03 -15.09 -26.15
N LEU A 259 -14.05 -14.28 -26.44
CA LEU A 259 -14.83 -14.35 -27.68
C LEU A 259 -14.32 -13.39 -28.76
N ALA A 260 -13.38 -12.49 -28.45
CA ALA A 260 -12.78 -11.62 -29.45
C ALA A 260 -11.97 -12.45 -30.45
N THR A 261 -12.37 -12.45 -31.71
CA THR A 261 -11.72 -13.22 -32.78
C THR A 261 -10.61 -12.46 -33.48
N ALA A 262 -10.62 -11.13 -33.41
CA ALA A 262 -9.59 -10.27 -34.00
C ALA A 262 -9.64 -8.86 -33.42
N CYS A 263 -8.52 -8.15 -33.53
CA CYS A 263 -8.48 -6.68 -33.48
C CYS A 263 -8.24 -6.16 -34.90
N THR A 264 -9.27 -5.61 -35.55
CA THR A 264 -9.18 -5.12 -36.93
C THR A 264 -9.39 -3.61 -36.94
N ASN A 265 -8.48 -2.85 -37.55
CA ASN A 265 -8.53 -1.39 -37.58
C ASN A 265 -8.65 -0.75 -36.17
N LYS A 266 -7.96 -1.34 -35.18
CA LYS A 266 -8.02 -0.95 -33.75
C LYS A 266 -9.39 -1.13 -33.08
N VAL A 267 -10.24 -1.99 -33.64
CA VAL A 267 -11.55 -2.34 -33.11
C VAL A 267 -11.62 -3.83 -32.85
N CYS A 268 -12.14 -4.20 -31.67
CA CYS A 268 -12.36 -5.57 -31.26
C CYS A 268 -13.52 -6.19 -32.05
N MET A 269 -13.31 -7.39 -32.58
CA MET A 269 -14.28 -8.10 -33.43
C MET A 269 -14.72 -9.42 -32.82
N VAL A 270 -16.00 -9.77 -32.97
CA VAL A 270 -16.61 -11.07 -32.65
C VAL A 270 -17.46 -11.50 -33.83
N GLY A 271 -17.16 -12.65 -34.43
CA GLY A 271 -17.97 -13.20 -35.53
C GLY A 271 -18.11 -12.23 -36.71
N GLY A 272 -17.07 -11.43 -36.99
CA GLY A 272 -17.07 -10.43 -38.07
C GLY A 272 -17.81 -9.11 -37.78
N SER A 273 -18.46 -8.98 -36.62
CA SER A 273 -19.05 -7.73 -36.14
C SER A 273 -18.19 -7.10 -35.05
N CYS A 274 -18.26 -5.78 -34.86
CA CYS A 274 -17.55 -5.19 -33.73
C CYS A 274 -18.17 -5.62 -32.39
N MET A 275 -17.30 -5.81 -31.39
CA MET A 275 -17.67 -6.11 -30.02
C MET A 275 -18.12 -4.84 -29.31
N GLN A 276 -19.26 -4.87 -28.63
CA GLN A 276 -19.72 -3.78 -27.76
C GLN A 276 -19.86 -4.28 -26.32
N GLU A 277 -19.16 -3.60 -25.40
CA GLU A 277 -19.25 -3.82 -23.96
C GLU A 277 -19.50 -2.47 -23.28
N LEU A 278 -20.79 -2.13 -23.16
CA LEU A 278 -21.26 -0.90 -22.55
C LEU A 278 -21.28 -1.08 -21.02
N GLY A 279 -20.16 -0.82 -20.35
CA GLY A 279 -20.03 -1.02 -18.92
C GLY A 279 -18.60 -0.99 -18.39
N LEU A 280 -18.35 -1.64 -17.25
CA LEU A 280 -17.02 -1.80 -16.65
C LEU A 280 -16.58 -3.25 -16.79
N ALA A 281 -15.37 -3.49 -17.28
CA ALA A 281 -14.77 -4.82 -17.31
C ALA A 281 -13.26 -4.71 -17.19
N GLY A 282 -12.66 -5.43 -16.24
CA GLY A 282 -11.22 -5.41 -16.02
C GLY A 282 -10.81 -5.99 -14.68
N ARG A 283 -9.52 -6.01 -14.44
CA ARG A 283 -8.88 -6.44 -13.20
C ARG A 283 -8.61 -5.24 -12.31
N MET A 284 -9.05 -5.33 -11.06
CA MET A 284 -8.70 -4.37 -10.01
C MET A 284 -7.61 -4.95 -9.12
N ARG A 285 -6.45 -4.28 -9.05
CA ARG A 285 -5.34 -4.66 -8.18
C ARG A 285 -5.33 -3.84 -6.91
N GLY A 286 -5.11 -4.50 -5.76
CA GLY A 286 -4.98 -3.85 -4.46
C GLY A 286 -3.88 -2.80 -4.45
N GLY A 287 -2.73 -3.06 -5.06
CA GLY A 287 -1.61 -2.12 -5.14
C GLY A 287 -1.92 -0.80 -5.86
N ASN A 288 -2.98 -0.74 -6.67
CA ASN A 288 -3.41 0.51 -7.33
C ASN A 288 -4.48 1.26 -6.51
N VAL A 289 -5.39 0.51 -5.86
CA VAL A 289 -6.61 1.07 -5.24
C VAL A 289 -6.47 1.27 -3.73
N LEU A 290 -5.65 0.43 -3.09
CA LEU A 290 -5.47 0.37 -1.63
C LEU A 290 -4.07 0.79 -1.20
N SER A 291 -3.28 1.39 -2.08
CA SER A 291 -1.88 1.78 -1.79
C SER A 291 -1.73 2.73 -0.61
N SER A 292 -2.75 3.56 -0.33
CA SER A 292 -2.78 4.44 0.86
C SER A 292 -2.93 3.66 2.17
N LEU A 293 -3.57 2.49 2.14
CA LEU A 293 -3.88 1.69 3.31
C LEU A 293 -2.92 0.51 3.49
N SER A 294 -2.55 -0.13 2.38
CA SER A 294 -1.65 -1.27 2.33
C SER A 294 -0.77 -1.23 1.07
N PRO A 295 0.32 -0.44 1.12
CA PRO A 295 1.33 -0.44 0.07
C PRO A 295 1.84 -1.87 -0.20
N GLY A 296 1.98 -2.23 -1.47
CA GLY A 296 2.50 -3.55 -1.86
C GLY A 296 1.46 -4.68 -1.93
N THR A 297 0.17 -4.43 -1.70
CA THR A 297 -0.88 -5.46 -1.88
C THR A 297 -0.89 -6.00 -3.32
N THR A 298 -0.55 -7.27 -3.50
CA THR A 298 -0.52 -7.95 -4.81
C THR A 298 -1.86 -8.55 -5.22
N GLY A 299 -2.76 -8.75 -4.25
CA GLY A 299 -4.08 -9.30 -4.44
C GLY A 299 -4.95 -8.51 -5.43
N ALA A 300 -5.81 -9.21 -6.16
CA ALA A 300 -6.63 -8.65 -7.22
C ALA A 300 -7.93 -9.43 -7.42
N PHE A 301 -8.93 -8.79 -8.03
CA PHE A 301 -10.11 -9.47 -8.55
C PHE A 301 -10.49 -8.94 -9.92
N ASP A 302 -11.08 -9.81 -10.74
CA ASP A 302 -11.64 -9.46 -12.04
C ASP A 302 -13.10 -9.06 -11.87
N LEU A 303 -13.49 -7.93 -12.45
CA LEU A 303 -14.82 -7.34 -12.42
C LEU A 303 -15.42 -7.33 -13.83
N TYR A 304 -16.71 -7.64 -13.92
CA TYR A 304 -17.52 -7.49 -15.12
C TYR A 304 -18.89 -6.95 -14.75
N GLU A 305 -19.21 -5.75 -15.23
CA GLU A 305 -20.49 -5.07 -15.08
C GLU A 305 -20.81 -4.42 -16.42
N VAL A 306 -21.39 -5.18 -17.34
CA VAL A 306 -21.65 -4.74 -18.71
C VAL A 306 -23.13 -4.89 -19.01
N LEU A 307 -23.75 -3.88 -19.65
CA LEU A 307 -25.13 -3.96 -20.08
C LEU A 307 -25.44 -5.27 -20.80
N GLY A 308 -26.53 -5.93 -20.41
CA GLY A 308 -26.96 -7.19 -21.00
C GLY A 308 -28.08 -7.87 -20.21
N GLY A 309 -28.55 -9.00 -20.70
CA GLY A 309 -29.72 -9.69 -20.14
C GLY A 309 -31.06 -9.07 -20.56
N TYR A 310 -31.25 -7.76 -20.40
CA TYR A 310 -32.41 -7.05 -20.98
C TYR A 310 -32.17 -5.56 -21.25
N ALA A 311 -32.94 -5.03 -22.19
CA ALA A 311 -33.13 -3.60 -22.42
C ALA A 311 -34.60 -3.38 -22.78
N GLN A 312 -35.29 -2.53 -22.02
CA GLN A 312 -36.71 -2.25 -22.19
C GLN A 312 -36.95 -0.75 -22.20
N GLY A 313 -37.77 -0.29 -23.14
CA GLY A 313 -38.29 1.07 -23.14
C GLY A 313 -39.76 1.07 -22.81
N ASN A 314 -40.21 2.11 -22.11
CA ASN A 314 -41.62 2.47 -21.99
C ASN A 314 -41.78 3.98 -22.15
N ASN A 315 -43.04 4.45 -22.20
CA ASN A 315 -43.32 5.88 -22.33
C ASN A 315 -42.86 6.72 -21.13
N ALA A 316 -42.22 6.12 -20.11
CA ALA A 316 -41.79 6.77 -18.89
C ALA A 316 -40.27 6.71 -18.67
N GLY A 317 -39.50 6.02 -19.53
CA GLY A 317 -38.05 5.89 -19.44
C GLY A 317 -37.50 4.59 -20.04
N LEU A 318 -36.18 4.40 -19.93
CA LEU A 318 -35.47 3.16 -20.30
C LEU A 318 -34.99 2.40 -19.06
N SER A 319 -35.05 1.08 -19.14
CA SER A 319 -34.57 0.14 -18.12
C SER A 319 -33.62 -0.86 -18.72
N PHE A 320 -32.51 -1.11 -18.03
CA PHE A 320 -31.47 -2.02 -18.48
C PHE A 320 -31.07 -3.01 -17.38
N GLY A 321 -30.79 -4.25 -17.78
CA GLY A 321 -30.00 -5.18 -16.99
C GLY A 321 -28.52 -5.05 -17.32
N MET A 322 -27.68 -5.46 -16.38
CA MET A 322 -26.25 -5.67 -16.60
C MET A 322 -25.90 -7.11 -16.25
N LEU A 323 -25.02 -7.69 -17.07
CA LEU A 323 -24.29 -8.90 -16.75
C LEU A 323 -23.24 -8.53 -15.69
N GLY A 324 -23.44 -9.04 -14.48
CA GLY A 324 -22.48 -8.90 -13.39
C GLY A 324 -21.59 -10.13 -13.25
N GLY A 325 -20.35 -9.97 -12.83
CA GLY A 325 -19.48 -11.08 -12.49
C GLY A 325 -18.23 -10.60 -11.76
N MET A 326 -17.82 -11.34 -10.73
CA MET A 326 -16.52 -11.15 -10.10
C MET A 326 -15.81 -12.47 -9.88
N GLU A 327 -14.53 -12.54 -10.26
CA GLU A 327 -13.70 -13.74 -10.13
C GLU A 327 -12.35 -13.40 -9.47
N PRO A 328 -11.70 -14.34 -8.77
CA PRO A 328 -10.38 -14.13 -8.18
C PRO A 328 -9.37 -13.77 -9.28
N GLY A 329 -8.69 -12.63 -9.11
CA GLY A 329 -7.72 -12.09 -10.07
C GLY A 329 -6.26 -12.25 -9.62
N GLY A 330 -6.04 -12.49 -8.33
CA GLY A 330 -4.75 -12.83 -7.75
C GLY A 330 -4.33 -14.28 -8.03
N THR A 331 -3.08 -14.58 -7.71
CA THR A 331 -2.50 -15.91 -7.71
C THR A 331 -2.86 -16.65 -6.41
N PRO A 332 -2.70 -17.99 -6.35
CA PRO A 332 -2.89 -18.74 -5.11
C PRO A 332 -2.05 -18.21 -3.92
N ARG A 333 -0.91 -17.56 -4.20
CA ARG A 333 -0.03 -16.94 -3.21
C ARG A 333 -0.68 -15.76 -2.50
N ASP A 334 -1.53 -15.02 -3.22
CA ASP A 334 -2.15 -13.80 -2.72
C ASP A 334 -3.29 -14.12 -1.75
N ARG A 335 -3.80 -15.36 -1.71
CA ARG A 335 -4.98 -15.74 -0.93
C ARG A 335 -4.77 -15.53 0.57
N CYS A 336 -5.80 -15.00 1.25
CA CYS A 336 -5.69 -14.68 2.68
C CYS A 336 -5.68 -15.91 3.58
N GLY A 337 -6.44 -16.94 3.24
CA GLY A 337 -6.62 -18.12 4.08
C GLY A 337 -6.95 -19.36 3.25
N PRO A 338 -7.64 -20.36 3.83
CA PRO A 338 -7.99 -21.58 3.13
C PRO A 338 -8.85 -21.32 1.87
N PRO A 339 -8.70 -22.11 0.79
CA PRO A 339 -9.56 -21.98 -0.37
C PRO A 339 -11.05 -22.12 -0.01
N SER A 340 -11.86 -21.25 -0.59
CA SER A 340 -13.31 -21.17 -0.42
C SER A 340 -14.03 -21.52 -1.72
N THR A 341 -15.33 -21.78 -1.60
CA THR A 341 -16.22 -22.10 -2.73
C THR A 341 -16.93 -20.86 -3.24
N ALA A 342 -16.96 -20.69 -4.57
CA ALA A 342 -17.69 -19.61 -5.19
C ALA A 342 -19.19 -19.62 -4.80
N PRO A 343 -19.78 -18.45 -4.51
CA PRO A 343 -21.20 -18.37 -4.16
C PRO A 343 -22.08 -18.78 -5.35
N ALA A 344 -23.29 -19.24 -5.04
CA ALA A 344 -24.28 -19.56 -6.06
C ALA A 344 -24.63 -18.33 -6.91
N LYS A 345 -24.90 -18.55 -8.20
CA LYS A 345 -25.37 -17.54 -9.15
C LYS A 345 -26.88 -17.69 -9.34
N PRO A 346 -27.72 -16.99 -8.54
CA PRO A 346 -29.15 -17.07 -8.69
C PRO A 346 -29.58 -16.37 -9.98
N VAL A 347 -30.70 -16.82 -10.55
CA VAL A 347 -31.39 -16.07 -11.62
C VAL A 347 -31.98 -14.80 -11.00
N VAL A 348 -31.47 -13.64 -11.42
CA VAL A 348 -31.96 -12.34 -10.94
C VAL A 348 -33.09 -11.85 -11.83
N ALA A 349 -34.29 -11.73 -11.26
CA ALA A 349 -35.45 -11.20 -11.97
C ALA A 349 -35.37 -9.68 -12.12
N GLN A 350 -36.15 -9.10 -13.03
CA GLN A 350 -36.29 -7.65 -13.14
C GLN A 350 -36.99 -7.11 -11.89
N SER A 351 -36.43 -6.04 -11.30
CA SER A 351 -37.03 -5.41 -10.12
C SER A 351 -37.98 -4.29 -10.54
N ALA A 352 -39.14 -4.26 -9.89
CA ALA A 352 -40.18 -3.26 -10.15
C ALA A 352 -39.68 -1.82 -9.89
N PHE A 353 -38.68 -1.64 -9.03
CA PHE A 353 -38.09 -0.33 -8.71
C PHE A 353 -37.21 0.23 -9.82
N PHE A 354 -36.60 -0.64 -10.65
CA PHE A 354 -35.78 -0.24 -11.80
C PHE A 354 -36.53 -0.33 -13.13
N THR A 355 -37.85 -0.59 -13.07
CA THR A 355 -38.80 -0.41 -14.18
C THR A 355 -39.80 0.74 -13.92
N GLY A 356 -39.99 1.13 -12.66
CA GLY A 356 -40.79 2.28 -12.22
C GLY A 356 -39.98 3.59 -12.14
N ASN A 357 -40.64 4.66 -11.70
CA ASN A 357 -40.06 6.02 -11.63
C ASN A 357 -40.16 6.64 -10.22
N THR A 358 -40.51 5.85 -9.21
CA THR A 358 -40.76 6.33 -7.85
C THR A 358 -39.96 5.53 -6.85
N ARG A 359 -39.42 6.20 -5.83
CA ARG A 359 -38.67 5.58 -4.74
C ARG A 359 -39.56 4.70 -3.84
N PRO A 360 -39.01 3.62 -3.27
CA PRO A 360 -39.74 2.73 -2.35
C PRO A 360 -40.13 3.36 -1.01
N ASP A 361 -39.34 4.32 -0.52
CA ASP A 361 -39.46 4.84 0.85
C ASP A 361 -40.45 6.01 0.98
N THR A 362 -40.44 6.90 -0.02
CA THR A 362 -41.14 8.20 0.00
C THR A 362 -42.15 8.32 -1.14
N GLY A 363 -42.09 7.42 -2.13
CA GLY A 363 -42.83 7.55 -3.39
C GLY A 363 -42.34 8.69 -4.29
N ALA A 364 -41.27 9.41 -3.91
CA ALA A 364 -40.76 10.54 -4.67
C ALA A 364 -40.18 10.10 -6.02
N ALA A 365 -40.30 10.96 -7.03
CA ALA A 365 -39.72 10.72 -8.35
C ALA A 365 -38.18 10.83 -8.32
N PHE A 366 -37.51 10.14 -9.24
CA PHE A 366 -36.07 10.22 -9.46
C PHE A 366 -35.74 10.27 -10.96
N ASP A 367 -34.53 10.71 -11.30
CA ASP A 367 -34.05 10.71 -12.69
C ASP A 367 -33.31 9.41 -13.04
N VAL A 368 -32.39 8.98 -12.17
CA VAL A 368 -31.58 7.77 -12.35
C VAL A 368 -31.73 6.85 -11.14
N GLY A 369 -31.96 5.57 -11.39
CA GLY A 369 -32.01 4.52 -10.37
C GLY A 369 -31.02 3.41 -10.69
N ILE A 370 -30.23 3.01 -9.71
CA ILE A 370 -29.21 1.95 -9.81
C ILE A 370 -29.46 0.93 -8.71
N GLY A 371 -29.47 -0.36 -9.05
CA GLY A 371 -29.62 -1.46 -8.10
C GLY A 371 -28.57 -2.53 -8.29
N VAL A 372 -27.74 -2.76 -7.28
CA VAL A 372 -26.76 -3.86 -7.24
C VAL A 372 -27.32 -4.99 -6.39
N HIS A 373 -27.54 -6.15 -6.99
CA HIS A 373 -28.13 -7.30 -6.30
C HIS A 373 -27.16 -7.90 -5.27
N ALA A 374 -27.68 -8.39 -4.14
CA ALA A 374 -26.89 -8.99 -3.06
C ALA A 374 -25.98 -10.15 -3.52
N SER A 375 -26.36 -10.90 -4.56
CA SER A 375 -25.49 -11.94 -5.13
C SER A 375 -24.20 -11.38 -5.73
N GLN A 376 -24.23 -10.15 -6.24
CA GLN A 376 -23.06 -9.49 -6.80
C GLN A 376 -22.08 -9.08 -5.69
N LEU A 377 -22.61 -8.62 -4.56
CA LEU A 377 -21.81 -8.34 -3.35
C LEU A 377 -21.21 -9.62 -2.74
N ALA A 378 -21.94 -10.74 -2.78
CA ALA A 378 -21.40 -12.03 -2.37
C ALA A 378 -20.26 -12.51 -3.29
N GLN A 379 -20.39 -12.30 -4.61
CA GLN A 379 -19.30 -12.59 -5.55
C GLN A 379 -18.09 -11.68 -5.30
N PHE A 380 -18.30 -10.40 -5.02
CA PHE A 380 -17.23 -9.49 -4.61
C PHE A 380 -16.49 -10.03 -3.38
N ALA A 381 -17.21 -10.34 -2.30
CA ALA A 381 -16.62 -10.85 -1.07
C ALA A 381 -15.79 -12.12 -1.31
N TYR A 382 -16.28 -13.04 -2.14
CA TYR A 382 -15.57 -14.24 -2.54
C TYR A 382 -14.33 -13.96 -3.39
N ALA A 383 -14.48 -13.20 -4.47
CA ALA A 383 -13.40 -12.91 -5.41
C ALA A 383 -12.29 -12.09 -4.77
N ALA A 384 -12.65 -11.11 -3.93
CA ALA A 384 -11.71 -10.29 -3.19
C ALA A 384 -10.95 -11.10 -2.12
N TYR A 385 -11.62 -12.07 -1.47
CA TYR A 385 -10.98 -13.00 -0.54
C TYR A 385 -10.01 -13.97 -1.24
N GLU A 386 -10.51 -14.71 -2.22
CA GLU A 386 -9.75 -15.74 -2.94
C GLU A 386 -8.61 -15.14 -3.76
N GLY A 387 -8.84 -13.96 -4.34
CA GLY A 387 -7.86 -13.23 -5.12
C GLY A 387 -6.88 -12.42 -4.28
N GLY A 388 -6.99 -12.47 -2.95
CA GLY A 388 -6.04 -11.81 -2.05
C GLY A 388 -6.24 -10.31 -1.84
N PHE A 389 -7.26 -9.71 -2.46
CA PHE A 389 -7.53 -8.28 -2.38
C PHE A 389 -7.87 -7.82 -0.94
N LEU A 390 -8.36 -8.72 -0.09
CA LEU A 390 -8.68 -8.44 1.31
C LEU A 390 -7.52 -8.73 2.29
N CYS A 391 -6.36 -9.18 1.81
CA CYS A 391 -5.21 -9.45 2.67
C CYS A 391 -4.34 -8.20 2.75
N LEU A 392 -4.62 -7.37 3.75
CA LEU A 392 -4.03 -6.04 3.86
C LEU A 392 -2.96 -6.04 4.95
N THR A 393 -1.85 -5.35 4.72
CA THR A 393 -0.84 -5.07 5.75
C THR A 393 -0.77 -3.57 5.98
N ILE A 394 -1.00 -3.13 7.21
CA ILE A 394 -0.87 -1.74 7.64
C ILE A 394 0.38 -1.60 8.48
N SER A 395 1.26 -0.64 8.20
CA SER A 395 2.54 -0.48 8.91
C SER A 395 2.68 0.85 9.63
N GLY A 396 3.73 0.98 10.44
CA GLY A 396 4.16 2.23 11.07
C GLY A 396 4.34 3.41 10.09
N GLN A 397 4.57 3.13 8.81
CA GLN A 397 4.64 4.15 7.75
C GLN A 397 3.26 4.73 7.40
N THR A 398 2.22 3.91 7.51
CA THR A 398 0.82 4.33 7.31
C THR A 398 0.23 4.93 8.59
N ILE A 399 0.59 4.37 9.75
CA ILE A 399 0.10 4.77 11.07
C ILE A 399 1.29 4.87 12.02
N SER A 400 1.77 6.08 12.29
CA SER A 400 2.98 6.31 13.12
C SER A 400 2.88 5.76 14.54
N GLN A 401 1.67 5.53 15.05
CA GLN A 401 1.39 4.91 16.35
C GLN A 401 1.62 3.39 16.37
N LEU A 402 1.82 2.73 15.22
CA LEU A 402 2.19 1.31 15.16
C LEU A 402 3.71 1.15 15.35
N SER A 403 4.13 1.20 16.61
CA SER A 403 5.52 1.05 17.03
C SER A 403 5.64 0.19 18.28
N THR A 404 6.81 -0.40 18.52
CA THR A 404 7.05 -1.22 19.72
C THR A 404 6.90 -0.41 21.00
N ASP A 405 7.27 0.88 21.02
CA ASP A 405 7.07 1.75 22.17
C ASP A 405 5.58 1.93 22.52
N THR A 406 4.75 2.22 21.52
CA THR A 406 3.32 2.43 21.73
C THR A 406 2.64 1.14 22.21
N LEU A 407 3.03 0.01 21.62
CA LEU A 407 2.49 -1.29 21.99
C LEU A 407 3.11 -1.86 23.29
N SER A 408 4.26 -1.35 23.74
CA SER A 408 4.88 -1.72 25.03
C SER A 408 4.02 -1.32 26.24
N LEU A 409 3.17 -0.29 26.08
CA LEU A 409 2.14 0.08 27.06
C LEU A 409 1.20 -1.10 27.37
N ILE A 410 1.01 -1.98 26.37
CA ILE A 410 0.10 -3.10 26.39
C ILE A 410 0.83 -4.42 26.64
N SER A 411 1.99 -4.64 26.00
CA SER A 411 2.80 -5.85 26.14
C SER A 411 4.22 -5.47 26.51
N ARG A 412 4.60 -5.68 27.78
CA ARG A 412 5.91 -5.26 28.30
C ARG A 412 7.05 -6.00 27.63
N SER A 413 6.83 -7.27 27.24
CA SER A 413 7.87 -8.06 26.57
C SER A 413 8.21 -7.56 25.16
N LEU A 414 7.29 -6.85 24.48
CA LEU A 414 7.57 -6.27 23.16
C LEU A 414 8.69 -5.23 23.21
N GLY A 415 8.78 -4.48 24.30
CA GLY A 415 9.85 -3.50 24.50
C GLY A 415 11.23 -4.14 24.67
N ASN A 416 11.30 -5.45 24.92
CA ASN A 416 12.56 -6.18 25.08
C ASN A 416 13.05 -6.84 23.79
N LEU A 417 12.27 -6.83 22.70
CA LEU A 417 12.63 -7.52 21.45
C LEU A 417 13.65 -6.74 20.60
N ASN A 418 13.88 -5.46 20.86
CA ASN A 418 14.86 -4.65 20.16
C ASN A 418 15.43 -3.55 21.08
N GLU A 419 16.59 -3.00 20.73
CA GLU A 419 17.31 -1.96 21.49
C GLU A 419 16.61 -0.58 21.48
N GLY A 420 15.44 -0.47 20.84
CA GLY A 420 14.67 0.77 20.78
C GLY A 420 13.32 0.64 20.06
N ASN A 421 12.72 1.80 19.80
CA ASN A 421 11.44 1.89 19.11
C ASN A 421 11.55 1.33 17.69
N SER A 422 10.84 0.25 17.42
CA SER A 422 10.84 -0.42 16.13
C SER A 422 9.49 -0.23 15.44
N PRO A 423 9.47 0.01 14.13
CA PRO A 423 8.22 0.00 13.37
C PRO A 423 7.51 -1.35 13.52
N MET A 424 6.20 -1.30 13.70
CA MET A 424 5.36 -2.48 13.70
C MET A 424 4.42 -2.47 12.49
N ALA A 425 3.94 -3.65 12.12
CA ALA A 425 2.90 -3.80 11.11
C ALA A 425 1.81 -4.75 11.58
N VAL A 426 0.62 -4.59 11.04
CA VAL A 426 -0.55 -5.44 11.30
C VAL A 426 -1.06 -5.98 9.97
N GLY A 427 -0.95 -7.30 9.79
CA GLY A 427 -1.56 -8.02 8.68
C GLY A 427 -3.01 -8.40 8.99
N LEU A 428 -3.96 -7.92 8.21
CA LEU A 428 -5.37 -8.32 8.24
C LEU A 428 -5.58 -9.51 7.32
N ARG A 429 -6.02 -10.63 7.89
CA ARG A 429 -6.09 -11.91 7.20
C ARG A 429 -7.43 -12.61 7.47
N PRO A 430 -8.46 -12.35 6.64
CA PRO A 430 -9.71 -13.09 6.69
C PRO A 430 -9.45 -14.61 6.55
N GLN A 431 -10.23 -15.43 7.26
CA GLN A 431 -10.18 -16.90 7.14
C GLN A 431 -11.32 -17.48 6.30
N SER A 432 -12.21 -16.61 5.82
CA SER A 432 -13.30 -16.93 4.88
C SER A 432 -13.77 -15.64 4.20
N PRO A 433 -14.48 -15.73 3.05
CA PRO A 433 -15.13 -14.56 2.46
C PRO A 433 -16.06 -13.87 3.46
N PRO A 434 -16.00 -12.52 3.61
CA PRO A 434 -16.91 -11.83 4.52
C PRO A 434 -18.35 -11.97 4.07
N VAL A 435 -19.26 -12.05 5.03
CA VAL A 435 -20.70 -11.99 4.77
C VAL A 435 -21.10 -10.51 4.72
N ILE A 436 -21.73 -10.10 3.63
CA ILE A 436 -22.26 -8.74 3.45
C ILE A 436 -23.77 -8.79 3.60
N THR A 437 -24.31 -8.16 4.64
CA THR A 437 -25.77 -8.04 4.83
C THR A 437 -26.22 -6.63 4.49
N LEU A 438 -27.27 -6.50 3.67
CA LEU A 438 -27.82 -5.22 3.27
C LEU A 438 -28.82 -4.67 4.29
N GLY A 439 -28.73 -3.36 4.58
CA GLY A 439 -29.68 -2.61 5.38
C GLY A 439 -30.05 -1.25 4.76
N LYS A 440 -30.93 -0.51 5.42
CA LYS A 440 -31.57 0.68 4.83
C LYS A 440 -30.76 1.97 4.85
N ASN A 441 -29.56 1.99 5.43
CA ASN A 441 -28.70 3.18 5.57
C ASN A 441 -29.34 4.29 6.42
N VAL A 442 -29.85 3.94 7.60
CA VAL A 442 -30.59 4.87 8.47
C VAL A 442 -29.65 5.55 9.45
N PHE A 443 -29.64 6.88 9.41
CA PHE A 443 -29.00 7.74 10.41
C PHE A 443 -30.06 8.29 11.36
N SER A 444 -29.90 8.07 12.66
CA SER A 444 -30.80 8.59 13.69
C SER A 444 -30.15 9.76 14.41
N VAL A 445 -30.94 10.81 14.64
CA VAL A 445 -30.51 12.02 15.34
C VAL A 445 -31.09 12.01 16.75
N ASP A 446 -30.24 12.17 17.77
CA ASP A 446 -30.67 12.25 19.17
C ASP A 446 -31.25 13.64 19.54
N GLY A 447 -31.76 13.78 20.77
CA GLY A 447 -32.32 15.05 21.26
C GLY A 447 -31.33 16.21 21.36
N MET A 448 -30.03 15.96 21.19
CA MET A 448 -28.97 16.98 21.17
C MET A 448 -28.47 17.27 19.75
N GLY A 449 -29.00 16.59 18.72
CA GLY A 449 -28.60 16.76 17.33
C GLY A 449 -27.47 15.83 16.87
N ASN A 450 -26.98 14.90 17.70
CA ASN A 450 -25.96 13.93 17.28
C ASN A 450 -26.55 12.91 16.33
N SER A 451 -25.90 12.72 15.19
CA SER A 451 -26.27 11.71 14.20
C SER A 451 -25.45 10.43 14.40
N THR A 452 -26.13 9.28 14.39
CA THR A 452 -25.52 7.95 14.51
C THR A 452 -26.09 7.02 13.45
N LEU A 453 -25.26 6.13 12.89
CA LEU A 453 -25.72 5.10 11.96
C LEU A 453 -26.39 3.97 12.75
N THR A 454 -27.72 3.85 12.68
CA THR A 454 -28.49 2.86 13.43
C THR A 454 -28.84 1.62 12.59
N GLU A 455 -28.98 1.78 11.28
CA GLU A 455 -29.12 0.67 10.34
C GLU A 455 -28.10 0.83 9.21
N PRO A 456 -26.98 0.09 9.20
CA PRO A 456 -25.96 0.21 8.17
C PRO A 456 -26.49 -0.16 6.79
N LEU A 457 -25.87 0.37 5.73
CA LEU A 457 -26.13 -0.08 4.37
C LEU A 457 -25.50 -1.45 4.12
N LEU A 458 -24.25 -1.61 4.56
CA LEU A 458 -23.45 -2.82 4.46
C LEU A 458 -23.03 -3.21 5.88
N ASP A 459 -23.57 -4.31 6.39
CA ASP A 459 -23.11 -4.94 7.62
C ASP A 459 -22.12 -6.05 7.24
N LEU A 460 -20.83 -5.76 7.32
CA LEU A 460 -19.75 -6.68 6.95
C LEU A 460 -19.37 -7.54 8.14
N LYS A 461 -19.44 -8.87 7.98
CA LYS A 461 -19.03 -9.82 9.01
C LYS A 461 -17.90 -10.71 8.51
N PHE A 462 -16.75 -10.61 9.17
CA PHE A 462 -15.63 -11.53 9.06
C PHE A 462 -15.69 -12.52 10.21
N THR A 463 -15.58 -13.81 9.92
CA THR A 463 -15.50 -14.86 10.94
C THR A 463 -14.06 -15.32 11.07
N ALA A 464 -13.60 -15.40 12.33
CA ALA A 464 -12.24 -15.77 12.69
C ALA A 464 -11.15 -15.02 11.89
N MET A 465 -11.33 -13.71 11.67
CA MET A 465 -10.29 -12.87 11.06
C MET A 465 -9.03 -12.92 11.93
N GLU A 466 -7.90 -13.13 11.28
CA GLU A 466 -6.59 -13.12 11.92
C GLU A 466 -5.94 -11.75 11.73
N LEU A 467 -5.43 -11.17 12.80
CA LEU A 467 -4.66 -9.94 12.83
C LEU A 467 -3.24 -10.30 13.28
N ASP A 468 -2.32 -10.39 12.32
CA ASP A 468 -0.93 -10.75 12.54
C ASP A 468 -0.13 -9.49 12.92
N PHE A 469 0.44 -9.46 14.12
CA PHE A 469 1.29 -8.37 14.58
C PHE A 469 2.74 -8.68 14.26
N PHE A 470 3.37 -7.80 13.50
CA PHE A 470 4.77 -7.90 13.13
C PHE A 470 5.57 -6.80 13.82
N ALA A 471 6.76 -7.16 14.30
CA ALA A 471 7.77 -6.20 14.74
C ALA A 471 8.99 -6.33 13.85
N SER A 472 9.62 -5.21 13.51
CA SER A 472 10.96 -5.23 12.93
C SER A 472 11.96 -5.57 14.03
N VAL A 473 12.55 -6.75 13.96
CA VAL A 473 13.59 -7.24 14.87
C VAL A 473 14.81 -7.55 14.00
N ASN A 474 15.93 -6.87 14.27
CA ASN A 474 17.20 -7.13 13.57
C ASN A 474 17.08 -7.06 12.03
N ASP A 475 16.47 -5.99 11.53
CA ASP A 475 16.24 -5.72 10.09
C ASP A 475 15.26 -6.70 9.40
N GLN A 476 14.52 -7.48 10.19
CA GLN A 476 13.60 -8.50 9.70
C GLN A 476 12.24 -8.35 10.38
N TYR A 477 11.15 -8.37 9.60
CA TYR A 477 9.81 -8.38 10.16
C TYR A 477 9.47 -9.78 10.65
N VAL A 478 9.31 -9.93 11.97
CA VAL A 478 8.87 -11.18 12.60
C VAL A 478 7.46 -11.06 13.14
N ARG A 479 6.63 -12.09 12.93
CA ARG A 479 5.31 -12.15 13.57
C ARG A 479 5.52 -12.42 15.06
N VAL A 480 5.00 -11.52 15.87
CA VAL A 480 5.13 -11.59 17.33
C VAL A 480 3.94 -12.30 17.97
N PHE A 481 2.73 -12.08 17.45
CA PHE A 481 1.52 -12.81 17.80
C PHE A 481 0.42 -12.61 16.76
N THR A 482 -0.55 -13.51 16.75
CA THR A 482 -1.77 -13.38 15.94
C THR A 482 -2.99 -13.26 16.86
N VAL A 483 -3.81 -12.24 16.64
CA VAL A 483 -5.14 -12.14 17.28
C VAL A 483 -6.20 -12.69 16.33
N VAL A 484 -7.04 -13.59 16.83
CA VAL A 484 -8.17 -14.15 16.07
C VAL A 484 -9.46 -13.57 16.64
N ALA A 485 -10.29 -12.98 15.79
CA ALA A 485 -11.57 -12.38 16.20
C ALA A 485 -12.64 -12.47 15.11
N ASP A 486 -13.90 -12.53 15.52
CA ASP A 486 -15.02 -12.20 14.64
C ASP A 486 -15.14 -10.68 14.56
N VAL A 487 -15.11 -10.14 13.33
CA VAL A 487 -15.13 -8.70 13.08
C VAL A 487 -16.42 -8.30 12.39
N LYS A 488 -17.12 -7.33 12.95
CA LYS A 488 -18.37 -6.76 12.45
C LYS A 488 -18.17 -5.27 12.17
N LEU A 489 -18.28 -4.88 10.92
CA LEU A 489 -18.14 -3.49 10.49
C LEU A 489 -19.46 -2.97 9.90
N PRO A 490 -20.21 -2.13 10.65
CA PRO A 490 -21.40 -1.47 10.13
C PRO A 490 -21.01 -0.27 9.27
N VAL A 491 -21.24 -0.33 7.96
CA VAL A 491 -20.91 0.72 7.01
C VAL A 491 -22.17 1.34 6.42
N GLY A 492 -22.27 2.65 6.53
CA GLY A 492 -23.24 3.49 5.81
C GLY A 492 -22.56 4.29 4.71
N LEU A 493 -23.35 4.88 3.83
CA LEU A 493 -22.86 5.80 2.80
C LEU A 493 -23.54 7.17 2.93
N GLN A 494 -22.75 8.23 2.80
CA GLN A 494 -23.21 9.62 2.78
C GLN A 494 -22.63 10.37 1.57
N VAL A 495 -23.24 11.48 1.20
CA VAL A 495 -22.84 12.26 0.01
C VAL A 495 -21.92 13.41 0.41
N THR A 496 -20.77 13.54 -0.25
CA THR A 496 -19.83 14.68 -0.09
C THR A 496 -20.34 15.92 -0.81
N GLY A 497 -19.73 17.09 -0.60
CA GLY A 497 -20.13 18.29 -1.35
C GLY A 497 -19.79 18.28 -2.83
N MET A 498 -18.89 17.39 -3.24
CA MET A 498 -18.61 17.11 -4.65
C MET A 498 -19.59 16.10 -5.25
N GLY A 499 -20.54 15.57 -4.46
CA GLY A 499 -21.52 14.58 -4.91
C GLY A 499 -21.00 13.14 -4.89
N GLU A 500 -19.91 12.87 -4.17
CA GLU A 500 -19.28 11.55 -4.09
C GLU A 500 -19.87 10.74 -2.94
N LEU A 501 -19.70 9.42 -2.95
CA LEU A 501 -20.14 8.54 -1.86
C LEU A 501 -19.02 8.33 -0.85
N GLN A 502 -19.18 8.87 0.35
CA GLN A 502 -18.29 8.69 1.49
C GLN A 502 -18.78 7.53 2.37
N PRO A 503 -17.95 6.48 2.59
CA PRO A 503 -18.18 5.51 3.65
C PRO A 503 -18.15 6.16 5.03
N VAL A 504 -19.12 5.80 5.87
CA VAL A 504 -19.22 6.23 7.26
C VAL A 504 -19.49 5.01 8.13
N PHE A 505 -18.68 4.80 9.16
CA PHE A 505 -18.85 3.67 10.06
C PHE A 505 -19.87 4.00 11.17
N GLY A 506 -20.64 2.99 11.57
CA GLY A 506 -21.50 3.05 12.74
C GLY A 506 -20.74 2.81 14.04
N ASP A 507 -21.48 2.50 15.10
CA ASP A 507 -20.88 2.11 16.37
C ASP A 507 -20.07 0.82 16.21
N VAL A 508 -18.80 0.87 16.61
CA VAL A 508 -17.82 -0.24 16.53
C VAL A 508 -17.41 -0.75 17.90
N ASP A 509 -18.11 -0.35 18.97
CA ASP A 509 -17.81 -0.76 20.34
C ASP A 509 -17.78 -2.29 20.52
N ASP A 510 -18.66 -3.01 19.82
CA ASP A 510 -18.75 -4.47 19.79
C ASP A 510 -18.32 -5.03 18.42
N ALA A 511 -17.51 -4.29 17.65
CA ALA A 511 -17.04 -4.73 16.34
C ALA A 511 -16.21 -6.00 16.42
N PHE A 512 -15.58 -6.30 17.56
CA PHE A 512 -14.72 -7.47 17.74
C PHE A 512 -15.30 -8.38 18.81
N THR A 513 -15.54 -9.64 18.45
CA THR A 513 -16.06 -10.67 19.36
C THR A 513 -15.26 -11.97 19.19
N ASN A 514 -15.44 -12.92 20.10
CA ASN A 514 -14.75 -14.23 20.05
C ASN A 514 -13.21 -14.14 19.95
N LEU A 515 -12.65 -13.19 20.73
CA LEU A 515 -11.22 -12.89 20.76
C LEU A 515 -10.39 -14.06 21.32
N SER A 516 -9.33 -14.42 20.61
CA SER A 516 -8.29 -15.32 21.09
C SER A 516 -6.93 -14.92 20.50
N VAL A 517 -5.84 -15.44 21.06
CA VAL A 517 -4.47 -15.16 20.58
C VAL A 517 -3.76 -16.48 20.36
N LYS A 518 -2.96 -16.55 19.28
CA LYS A 518 -2.07 -17.68 18.94
C LYS A 518 -0.72 -17.14 18.44
N ASN A 519 0.24 -18.04 18.18
CA ASN A 519 1.58 -17.71 17.67
C ASN A 519 2.32 -16.68 18.53
N SER A 520 2.13 -16.73 19.86
CA SER A 520 2.61 -15.71 20.80
C SER A 520 3.94 -16.08 21.46
N ASP A 521 4.73 -16.95 20.84
CA ASP A 521 5.98 -17.47 21.42
C ASP A 521 7.05 -16.37 21.58
N ALA A 522 6.97 -15.32 20.76
CA ALA A 522 7.84 -14.15 20.82
C ALA A 522 7.55 -13.18 22.00
N VAL A 523 6.47 -13.41 22.76
CA VAL A 523 6.06 -12.54 23.89
C VAL A 523 5.81 -13.36 25.15
N THR A 524 6.06 -12.76 26.31
CA THR A 524 5.97 -13.47 27.59
C THR A 524 4.56 -13.45 28.20
N GLU A 525 3.70 -12.56 27.73
CA GLU A 525 2.31 -12.46 28.14
C GLU A 525 1.50 -13.69 27.70
N THR A 526 0.69 -14.24 28.59
CA THR A 526 -0.22 -15.33 28.24
C THR A 526 -1.21 -14.89 27.15
N PRO A 527 -1.67 -15.79 26.25
CA PRO A 527 -2.69 -15.48 25.24
C PRO A 527 -3.95 -14.82 25.80
N ALA A 528 -4.38 -15.24 27.00
CA ALA A 528 -5.54 -14.66 27.68
C ALA A 528 -5.31 -13.21 28.15
N ALA A 529 -4.09 -12.88 28.57
CA ALA A 529 -3.72 -11.52 28.97
C ALA A 529 -3.66 -10.59 27.75
N LEU A 530 -3.07 -11.05 26.63
CA LEU A 530 -3.04 -10.31 25.37
C LEU A 530 -4.46 -10.06 24.83
N ALA A 531 -5.32 -11.08 24.82
CA ALA A 531 -6.71 -10.96 24.37
C ALA A 531 -7.52 -9.92 25.18
N GLN A 532 -7.27 -9.79 26.49
CA GLN A 532 -7.97 -8.83 27.34
C GLN A 532 -7.60 -7.37 27.06
N LEU A 533 -6.41 -7.14 26.53
CA LEU A 533 -5.91 -5.78 26.27
C LEU A 533 -6.27 -5.32 24.85
N PHE A 534 -6.53 -6.26 23.94
CA PHE A 534 -6.76 -5.99 22.53
C PHE A 534 -7.90 -5.02 22.19
N PRO A 535 -9.08 -5.08 22.84
CA PRO A 535 -10.17 -4.13 22.55
C PRO A 535 -9.76 -2.66 22.76
N ASN A 536 -8.86 -2.39 23.73
CA ASN A 536 -8.37 -1.04 23.99
C ASN A 536 -7.42 -0.57 22.88
N VAL A 537 -6.59 -1.46 22.33
CA VAL A 537 -5.67 -1.17 21.22
C VAL A 537 -6.42 -0.88 19.94
N LEU A 538 -7.45 -1.69 19.65
CA LEU A 538 -8.28 -1.50 18.46
C LEU A 538 -9.05 -0.19 18.47
N GLY A 539 -9.48 0.29 19.65
CA GLY A 539 -10.05 1.63 19.80
C GLY A 539 -9.10 2.77 19.37
N LEU A 540 -7.79 2.51 19.29
CA LEU A 540 -6.78 3.45 18.78
C LEU A 540 -6.64 3.35 17.25
N VAL A 541 -6.68 2.13 16.71
CA VAL A 541 -6.31 1.85 15.31
C VAL A 541 -7.51 1.92 14.35
N LEU A 542 -8.72 1.51 14.78
CA LEU A 542 -9.90 1.46 13.91
C LEU A 542 -10.28 2.81 13.27
N PRO A 543 -10.27 3.95 14.00
CA PRO A 543 -10.55 5.24 13.38
C PRO A 543 -9.55 5.58 12.27
N GLN A 544 -8.28 5.19 12.41
CA GLN A 544 -7.22 5.41 11.43
C GLN A 544 -7.41 4.55 10.17
N LEU A 545 -7.72 3.26 10.34
CA LEU A 545 -7.99 2.36 9.22
C LEU A 545 -9.15 2.84 8.34
N SER A 546 -10.14 3.47 8.97
CA SER A 546 -11.30 4.02 8.27
C SER A 546 -10.98 5.32 7.50
N GLY A 547 -9.97 6.09 7.93
CA GLY A 547 -9.56 7.35 7.29
C GLY A 547 -8.92 7.16 5.91
N GLY A 548 -8.35 5.98 5.65
CA GLY A 548 -7.77 5.60 4.36
C GLY A 548 -8.78 5.34 3.24
N LEU A 549 -10.09 5.27 3.53
CA LEU A 549 -11.13 5.04 2.52
C LEU A 549 -11.57 6.36 1.87
N SER A 550 -11.06 6.62 0.66
CA SER A 550 -11.43 7.80 -0.13
C SER A 550 -12.91 7.77 -0.56
N PRO A 551 -13.56 8.94 -0.73
CA PRO A 551 -14.88 9.02 -1.36
C PRO A 551 -14.89 8.36 -2.74
N ILE A 552 -16.01 7.70 -3.06
CA ILE A 552 -16.24 7.09 -4.37
C ILE A 552 -16.89 8.14 -5.28
N ALA A 553 -16.14 8.60 -6.28
CA ALA A 553 -16.65 9.56 -7.26
C ALA A 553 -17.81 8.96 -8.08
N LEU A 554 -18.87 9.76 -8.26
CA LEU A 554 -19.98 9.41 -9.15
C LEU A 554 -19.75 10.01 -10.54
N PRO A 555 -20.07 9.30 -11.63
CA PRO A 555 -19.87 9.80 -12.98
C PRO A 555 -20.82 10.98 -13.30
N GLU A 556 -20.35 11.89 -14.14
CA GLU A 556 -21.19 12.93 -14.75
C GLU A 556 -21.94 12.38 -15.98
N ILE A 557 -23.18 12.83 -16.17
CA ILE A 557 -24.06 12.41 -17.27
C ILE A 557 -24.39 13.65 -18.10
N GLY A 558 -23.73 13.80 -19.25
CA GLY A 558 -23.96 14.93 -20.16
C GLY A 558 -23.63 16.30 -19.54
N GLY A 559 -22.57 16.38 -18.73
CA GLY A 559 -22.18 17.59 -18.00
C GLY A 559 -23.09 17.94 -16.82
N LEU A 560 -23.95 17.01 -16.41
CA LEU A 560 -24.79 17.10 -15.22
C LEU A 560 -24.26 16.13 -14.16
N LYS A 561 -24.26 16.57 -12.90
CA LYS A 561 -23.89 15.72 -11.77
C LYS A 561 -25.07 14.88 -11.31
N LEU A 562 -24.77 13.70 -10.78
CA LEU A 562 -25.72 12.87 -10.04
C LEU A 562 -25.91 13.44 -8.62
N SER A 563 -27.03 14.11 -8.38
CA SER A 563 -27.44 14.54 -7.05
C SER A 563 -28.20 13.40 -6.37
N VAL A 564 -27.52 12.66 -5.51
CA VAL A 564 -28.07 11.48 -4.82
C VAL A 564 -29.16 11.88 -3.83
N ASN A 565 -30.37 11.35 -4.02
CA ASN A 565 -31.52 11.60 -3.17
C ASN A 565 -31.76 10.49 -2.13
N ALA A 566 -31.31 9.27 -2.41
CA ALA A 566 -31.38 8.13 -1.50
C ALA A 566 -30.31 7.09 -1.81
N ILE A 567 -29.81 6.47 -0.75
CA ILE A 567 -29.00 5.26 -0.78
C ILE A 567 -29.64 4.32 0.24
N THR A 568 -30.13 3.16 -0.18
CA THR A 568 -30.87 2.23 0.70
C THR A 568 -30.89 0.81 0.16
N ALA A 569 -31.28 -0.16 0.97
CA ALA A 569 -31.61 -1.50 0.50
C ALA A 569 -33.07 -1.60 0.03
N THR A 570 -33.33 -2.29 -1.07
CA THR A 570 -34.68 -2.51 -1.59
C THR A 570 -34.97 -3.98 -1.87
N PRO A 571 -36.25 -4.41 -1.73
CA PRO A 571 -36.67 -5.77 -2.08
C PRO A 571 -36.68 -5.99 -3.59
N GLN A 572 -36.76 -7.26 -4.00
CA GLN A 572 -36.94 -7.61 -5.41
C GLN A 572 -38.25 -7.05 -5.98
N ASN A 573 -39.31 -7.06 -5.17
CA ASN A 573 -40.66 -6.66 -5.59
C ASN A 573 -41.25 -5.65 -4.60
N VAL A 574 -42.17 -4.81 -5.09
CA VAL A 574 -42.93 -3.87 -4.25
C VAL A 574 -43.69 -4.63 -3.17
N GLY A 575 -43.54 -4.21 -1.91
CA GLY A 575 -44.16 -4.87 -0.76
C GLY A 575 -43.40 -6.08 -0.21
N GLY A 576 -42.27 -6.46 -0.83
CA GLY A 576 -41.34 -7.42 -0.26
C GLY A 576 -40.66 -6.90 1.01
N THR A 577 -40.17 -7.81 1.84
CA THR A 577 -39.43 -7.48 3.08
C THR A 577 -37.95 -7.88 3.01
N ASP A 578 -37.53 -8.44 1.87
CA ASP A 578 -36.15 -8.79 1.57
C ASP A 578 -35.31 -7.54 1.27
N ASN A 579 -34.02 -7.57 1.60
CA ASN A 579 -33.06 -6.53 1.22
C ASN A 579 -32.19 -7.08 0.08
N SER A 580 -32.77 -7.17 -1.11
CA SER A 580 -32.16 -7.86 -2.27
C SER A 580 -31.22 -6.96 -3.08
N TYR A 581 -31.38 -5.64 -3.04
CA TYR A 581 -30.57 -4.69 -3.81
C TYR A 581 -30.01 -3.56 -2.95
N LEU A 582 -28.72 -3.27 -3.08
CA LEU A 582 -28.17 -1.95 -2.75
C LEU A 582 -28.63 -0.98 -3.84
N SER A 583 -29.39 0.04 -3.45
CA SER A 583 -30.08 0.92 -4.39
C SER A 583 -29.67 2.37 -4.22
N ILE A 584 -29.33 3.04 -5.32
CA ILE A 584 -29.04 4.47 -5.39
C ILE A 584 -30.09 5.13 -6.27
N PHE A 585 -30.75 6.16 -5.75
CA PHE A 585 -31.70 6.99 -6.50
C PHE A 585 -31.18 8.42 -6.53
N ALA A 586 -31.04 8.99 -7.72
CA ALA A 586 -30.43 10.29 -7.94
C ALA A 586 -31.19 11.13 -8.96
N ASN A 587 -31.03 12.44 -8.85
CA ASN A 587 -31.52 13.44 -9.79
C ASN A 587 -30.36 14.07 -10.54
N LEU A 588 -30.56 14.37 -11.82
CA LEU A 588 -29.61 15.14 -12.61
C LEU A 588 -29.72 16.62 -12.25
N ALA A 589 -28.58 17.24 -11.97
CA ALA A 589 -28.47 18.65 -11.64
C ALA A 589 -27.29 19.31 -12.36
N PRO A 590 -27.37 20.62 -12.69
CA PRO A 590 -26.22 21.37 -13.20
C PRO A 590 -25.05 21.35 -12.22
N LEU A 591 -23.83 21.49 -12.75
CA LEU A 591 -22.63 21.81 -11.97
C LEU A 591 -22.75 23.23 -11.41
N ALA A 592 -23.48 23.38 -10.30
CA ALA A 592 -23.56 24.64 -9.58
C ALA A 592 -22.48 24.67 -8.49
N ILE A 593 -21.64 25.71 -8.52
CA ILE A 593 -20.77 26.09 -7.41
C ILE A 593 -21.68 26.77 -6.39
N ALA A 594 -22.23 26.00 -5.44
CA ALA A 594 -22.86 26.63 -4.29
C ALA A 594 -21.77 27.32 -3.48
N LYS A 595 -22.10 28.48 -2.91
CA LYS A 595 -21.16 29.19 -2.03
C LYS A 595 -20.88 28.28 -0.82
N PRO A 596 -19.62 27.86 -0.58
CA PRO A 596 -19.27 27.12 0.61
C PRO A 596 -19.64 27.92 1.85
N VAL A 597 -20.12 27.24 2.88
CA VAL A 597 -20.16 27.83 4.22
C VAL A 597 -18.74 27.96 4.75
N VAL A 598 -18.52 28.91 5.65
CA VAL A 598 -17.26 29.01 6.39
C VAL A 598 -17.48 28.36 7.74
N THR A 599 -16.70 27.32 8.03
CA THR A 599 -16.77 26.60 9.30
C THR A 599 -16.30 27.50 10.44
N GLN A 600 -17.13 27.65 11.47
CA GLN A 600 -16.78 28.37 12.70
C GLN A 600 -16.84 27.41 13.88
N VAL A 601 -15.68 27.11 14.45
CA VAL A 601 -15.54 26.19 15.59
C VAL A 601 -14.45 26.68 16.53
N SER A 602 -14.64 26.44 17.82
CA SER A 602 -13.62 26.60 18.86
C SER A 602 -13.60 25.38 19.80
N LEU A 603 -12.50 25.22 20.52
CA LEU A 603 -12.41 24.22 21.60
C LEU A 603 -13.19 24.72 22.83
N GLY A 604 -14.07 23.85 23.34
CA GLY A 604 -14.77 24.02 24.61
C GLY A 604 -14.00 23.36 25.75
N GLN A 605 -14.70 22.61 26.61
CA GLN A 605 -14.07 21.88 27.70
C GLN A 605 -13.24 20.68 27.20
N ILE A 606 -11.99 20.60 27.65
CA ILE A 606 -11.14 19.41 27.54
C ILE A 606 -11.09 18.74 28.92
N ALA A 607 -11.53 17.49 29.01
CA ALA A 607 -11.46 16.70 30.25
C ALA A 607 -10.39 15.62 30.10
N ARG A 608 -9.44 15.58 31.05
CA ARG A 608 -8.36 14.59 31.08
C ARG A 608 -8.44 13.77 32.39
N PRO A 609 -8.27 12.44 32.33
CA PRO A 609 -8.02 11.61 33.50
C PRO A 609 -6.71 12.00 34.22
N ASP A 610 -6.52 11.55 35.46
CA ASP A 610 -5.24 11.74 36.15
C ASP A 610 -4.07 11.01 35.46
N ASP A 611 -2.84 11.48 35.69
CA ASP A 611 -1.65 10.93 35.04
C ASP A 611 -1.42 9.44 35.36
N ALA A 612 -1.84 8.97 36.53
CA ALA A 612 -1.70 7.54 36.87
C ALA A 612 -2.62 6.68 36.00
N THR A 613 -3.84 7.14 35.74
CA THR A 613 -4.83 6.51 34.85
C THR A 613 -4.39 6.57 33.40
N MET A 614 -3.86 7.70 32.94
CA MET A 614 -3.29 7.84 31.59
C MET A 614 -2.12 6.86 31.38
N LYS A 615 -1.25 6.66 32.37
CA LYS A 615 -0.06 5.77 32.31
C LYS A 615 -0.36 4.27 32.31
N ASN A 616 -1.59 3.84 32.61
CA ASN A 616 -1.87 2.42 32.83
C ASN A 616 -3.07 1.95 32.01
N PRO A 617 -2.85 1.26 30.88
CA PRO A 617 -3.92 0.75 30.03
C PRO A 617 -4.90 -0.21 30.72
N LYS A 618 -4.49 -0.85 31.82
CA LYS A 618 -5.41 -1.69 32.63
C LYS A 618 -6.44 -0.85 33.40
N MET A 619 -6.21 0.44 33.56
CA MET A 619 -7.13 1.39 34.19
C MET A 619 -8.01 2.13 33.17
N TRP A 620 -7.76 1.95 31.87
CA TRP A 620 -8.60 2.54 30.82
C TRP A 620 -9.98 1.88 30.85
N LYS A 621 -10.96 2.64 31.31
CA LYS A 621 -12.35 2.20 31.43
C LYS A 621 -13.22 2.92 30.40
N LYS A 622 -14.09 2.15 29.75
CA LYS A 622 -15.09 2.67 28.81
C LYS A 622 -15.88 3.82 29.45
N GLY A 623 -15.98 4.95 28.74
CA GLY A 623 -16.73 6.15 29.17
C GLY A 623 -16.01 7.09 30.14
N LEU A 624 -14.86 6.70 30.71
CA LEU A 624 -14.05 7.54 31.62
C LEU A 624 -12.78 8.12 30.96
N GLY A 625 -12.68 8.01 29.64
CA GLY A 625 -11.55 8.52 28.89
C GLY A 625 -11.56 10.02 28.65
N PRO A 626 -10.45 10.56 28.12
CA PRO A 626 -10.35 11.96 27.78
C PRO A 626 -11.45 12.38 26.82
N THR A 627 -11.94 13.60 26.97
CA THR A 627 -12.98 14.15 26.10
C THR A 627 -12.64 15.54 25.65
N VAL A 628 -12.97 15.85 24.40
CA VAL A 628 -12.85 17.20 23.83
C VAL A 628 -14.24 17.68 23.45
N GLN A 629 -14.69 18.79 24.02
CA GLN A 629 -15.92 19.44 23.55
C GLN A 629 -15.58 20.42 22.43
N LEU A 630 -16.30 20.36 21.33
CA LEU A 630 -16.29 21.41 20.30
C LEU A 630 -17.41 22.40 20.58
N SER A 631 -17.22 23.67 20.22
CA SER A 631 -18.26 24.70 20.27
C SER A 631 -18.38 25.36 18.90
N PHE A 632 -19.51 25.16 18.24
CA PHE A 632 -19.80 25.73 16.93
C PHE A 632 -20.40 27.13 17.04
N GLY A 633 -20.12 27.98 16.05
CA GLY A 633 -20.65 29.35 15.98
C GLY A 633 -22.18 29.42 15.90
N ASP A 634 -22.75 30.60 16.15
CA ASP A 634 -24.21 30.84 16.21
C ASP A 634 -24.93 30.81 14.84
N GLN A 635 -24.31 30.25 13.81
CA GLN A 635 -24.91 30.06 12.51
C GLN A 635 -26.11 29.09 12.61
N SER A 636 -27.23 29.44 11.96
CA SER A 636 -28.46 28.63 11.97
C SER A 636 -28.57 27.83 10.67
N GLY A 637 -29.17 26.64 10.74
CA GLY A 637 -29.39 25.78 9.56
C GLY A 637 -28.15 25.06 9.04
N LEU A 638 -27.10 24.94 9.85
CA LEU A 638 -25.88 24.19 9.51
C LEU A 638 -25.87 22.80 10.17
N GLU A 639 -25.16 21.88 9.53
CA GLU A 639 -24.72 20.62 10.09
C GLU A 639 -23.20 20.49 9.96
N TYR A 640 -22.60 19.74 10.89
CA TYR A 640 -21.15 19.68 11.09
C TYR A 640 -20.67 18.23 11.03
N SER A 641 -19.44 18.05 10.56
CA SER A 641 -18.74 16.77 10.55
C SER A 641 -17.31 17.02 11.01
N TYR A 642 -16.76 16.08 11.77
CA TYR A 642 -15.40 16.16 12.28
C TYR A 642 -14.67 14.84 12.04
N ARG A 643 -13.34 14.87 12.03
CA ARG A 643 -12.47 13.69 12.11
C ARG A 643 -11.30 13.98 13.02
N ILE A 644 -10.69 12.92 13.54
CA ILE A 644 -9.56 12.99 14.50
C ILE A 644 -8.37 12.26 13.87
N ASP A 645 -7.22 12.91 13.86
CA ASP A 645 -5.93 12.40 13.34
C ASP A 645 -6.08 11.78 11.94
N SER A 646 -6.71 12.46 10.99
CA SER A 646 -7.00 11.96 9.63
C SER A 646 -7.91 10.72 9.52
N GLY A 647 -8.60 10.32 10.61
CA GLY A 647 -9.58 9.23 10.59
C GLY A 647 -10.84 9.49 9.76
N SER A 648 -11.84 8.62 9.86
CA SER A 648 -13.12 8.82 9.16
C SER A 648 -13.85 10.09 9.61
N TRP A 649 -14.50 10.74 8.65
CA TRP A 649 -15.48 11.79 8.93
C TRP A 649 -16.67 11.23 9.70
N SER A 650 -17.04 11.91 10.79
CA SER A 650 -18.25 11.61 11.55
C SER A 650 -19.51 11.79 10.67
N PRO A 651 -20.62 11.10 10.99
CA PRO A 651 -21.92 11.47 10.44
C PRO A 651 -22.19 12.97 10.63
N TRP A 652 -22.87 13.59 9.66
CA TRP A 652 -23.31 14.98 9.76
C TRP A 652 -24.28 15.15 10.93
N SER A 653 -23.97 16.12 11.80
CA SER A 653 -24.64 16.37 13.07
C SER A 653 -25.07 17.82 13.19
N THR A 654 -26.26 18.08 13.73
CA THR A 654 -26.72 19.44 14.05
C THR A 654 -26.36 19.85 15.48
N ASN A 655 -25.67 19.00 16.24
CA ASN A 655 -25.20 19.32 17.58
C ASN A 655 -24.17 20.46 17.53
N LYS A 656 -24.50 21.57 18.18
CA LYS A 656 -23.63 22.75 18.28
C LYS A 656 -22.51 22.62 19.31
N THR A 657 -22.60 21.64 20.20
CA THR A 657 -21.61 21.42 21.26
C THR A 657 -21.30 19.92 21.45
N PRO A 658 -20.78 19.21 20.44
CA PRO A 658 -20.52 17.79 20.59
C PRO A 658 -19.34 17.54 21.54
N THR A 659 -19.47 16.51 22.36
CA THR A 659 -18.37 15.99 23.19
C THR A 659 -17.77 14.79 22.49
N LEU A 660 -16.56 14.97 21.95
CA LEU A 660 -15.78 13.94 21.31
C LEU A 660 -15.22 12.99 22.36
N ARG A 661 -15.44 11.70 22.14
CA ARG A 661 -14.87 10.61 22.94
C ARG A 661 -14.19 9.67 21.96
N SER A 662 -12.87 9.72 21.89
CA SER A 662 -12.09 8.84 21.02
C SER A 662 -11.05 8.09 21.83
N GLY A 663 -10.83 6.83 21.48
CA GLY A 663 -9.77 6.02 22.07
C GLY A 663 -8.40 6.65 21.86
N VAL A 664 -8.18 7.29 20.71
CA VAL A 664 -6.88 7.89 20.35
C VAL A 664 -6.40 8.93 21.37
N PHE A 665 -7.32 9.64 22.06
CA PHE A 665 -6.94 10.64 23.07
C PHE A 665 -6.27 10.04 24.31
N TRP A 666 -6.33 8.72 24.50
CA TRP A 666 -5.54 8.04 25.53
C TRP A 666 -4.04 8.04 25.21
N LEU A 667 -3.68 8.22 23.94
CA LEU A 667 -2.29 8.36 23.55
C LEU A 667 -1.77 9.74 23.95
N PRO A 668 -0.57 9.82 24.52
CA PRO A 668 -0.01 11.08 24.94
C PRO A 668 0.66 11.80 23.78
N ALA A 669 -0.14 12.44 22.94
CA ALA A 669 0.32 13.19 21.79
C ALA A 669 -0.47 14.50 21.64
N THR A 670 -0.04 15.32 20.68
CA THR A 670 -0.91 16.34 20.11
C THR A 670 -1.79 15.67 19.07
N HIS A 671 -3.10 15.78 19.23
CA HIS A 671 -4.09 15.24 18.32
C HIS A 671 -4.71 16.35 17.50
N THR A 672 -4.92 16.08 16.22
CA THR A 672 -5.49 17.04 15.27
C THR A 672 -6.95 16.70 15.02
N ILE A 673 -7.83 17.67 15.22
CA ILE A 673 -9.27 17.57 14.94
C ILE A 673 -9.58 18.46 13.75
N GLU A 674 -9.99 17.85 12.64
CA GLU A 674 -10.46 18.58 11.47
C GLU A 674 -11.98 18.65 11.48
N VAL A 675 -12.51 19.83 11.19
CA VAL A 675 -13.93 20.13 11.33
C VAL A 675 -14.41 20.89 10.09
N ARG A 676 -15.57 20.51 9.59
CA ARG A 676 -16.22 21.17 8.45
C ARG A 676 -17.71 21.32 8.66
N ALA A 677 -18.29 22.35 8.05
CA ALA A 677 -19.72 22.63 8.06
C ALA A 677 -20.34 22.57 6.66
N ARG A 678 -21.67 22.44 6.61
CA ARG A 678 -22.50 22.67 5.43
C ARG A 678 -23.91 23.10 5.82
N GLU A 679 -24.69 23.64 4.89
CA GLU A 679 -26.13 23.84 5.08
C GLU A 679 -26.85 22.48 5.18
N LEU A 680 -27.82 22.38 6.10
CA LEU A 680 -28.55 21.15 6.37
C LEU A 680 -29.16 20.54 5.10
N GLY A 681 -28.76 19.32 4.76
CA GLY A 681 -29.28 18.59 3.60
C GLY A 681 -28.81 19.12 2.24
N ARG A 682 -27.80 20.00 2.23
CA ARG A 682 -27.21 20.59 1.01
C ARG A 682 -25.72 20.32 0.91
N PRO A 683 -25.33 19.09 0.51
CA PRO A 683 -23.93 18.68 0.41
C PRO A 683 -23.06 19.69 -0.32
N GLU A 684 -23.56 20.29 -1.39
CA GLU A 684 -22.83 21.21 -2.27
C GLU A 684 -22.31 22.48 -1.57
N THR A 685 -22.80 22.80 -0.37
CA THR A 685 -22.39 23.98 0.42
C THR A 685 -21.26 23.70 1.39
N ILE A 686 -20.67 22.49 1.35
CA ILE A 686 -19.60 22.08 2.25
C ILE A 686 -18.42 23.05 2.24
N ASP A 687 -17.85 23.29 3.41
CA ASP A 687 -16.55 23.91 3.53
C ASP A 687 -15.46 22.93 3.06
N MET A 688 -14.81 23.28 1.95
CA MET A 688 -13.77 22.45 1.33
C MET A 688 -12.42 22.59 2.04
N SER A 689 -12.26 23.61 2.90
CA SER A 689 -11.06 23.85 3.69
C SER A 689 -11.40 23.63 5.17
N PRO A 690 -11.32 22.40 5.68
CA PRO A 690 -11.70 22.12 7.07
C PRO A 690 -10.86 22.95 8.05
N VAL A 691 -11.48 23.37 9.14
CA VAL A 691 -10.79 24.01 10.26
C VAL A 691 -10.07 22.94 11.06
N THR A 692 -8.78 23.16 11.28
CA THR A 692 -7.91 22.28 12.05
C THR A 692 -7.73 22.81 13.47
N LEU A 693 -7.98 21.97 14.46
CA LEU A 693 -7.80 22.26 15.88
C LEU A 693 -6.86 21.24 16.51
N ASP A 694 -5.78 21.69 17.12
CA ASP A 694 -4.85 20.80 17.83
C ASP A 694 -5.17 20.74 19.32
N VAL A 695 -5.15 19.53 19.87
CA VAL A 695 -5.40 19.25 21.29
C VAL A 695 -4.25 18.43 21.87
N ASP A 696 -3.58 18.97 22.87
CA ASP A 696 -2.41 18.33 23.50
C ASP A 696 -2.80 17.48 24.72
N PHE A 697 -2.52 16.18 24.67
CA PHE A 697 -2.68 15.24 25.78
C PHE A 697 -1.34 14.76 26.38
N ARG A 698 -0.20 15.39 26.03
CA ARG A 698 1.12 15.13 26.67
C ARG A 698 1.19 15.62 28.13
N THR A 699 2.18 15.18 28.91
CA THR A 699 2.39 15.64 30.30
C THR A 699 2.79 17.12 30.36
N ALA A 700 2.67 17.73 31.55
CA ALA A 700 2.91 19.17 31.76
C ALA A 700 4.36 19.65 31.48
N ASP A 701 5.31 18.74 31.35
CA ASP A 701 6.71 18.96 31.00
C ASP A 701 7.02 18.71 29.52
N GLY A 702 6.03 18.34 28.70
CA GLY A 702 6.17 18.15 27.26
C GLY A 702 6.92 16.87 26.84
N THR A 703 7.26 15.99 27.79
CA THR A 703 7.96 14.73 27.50
C THR A 703 6.97 13.64 27.04
N PRO A 704 7.32 12.81 26.03
CA PRO A 704 6.56 11.59 25.75
C PRO A 704 6.57 10.67 26.98
N TYR A 705 5.50 9.90 27.21
CA TYR A 705 5.53 8.91 28.29
C TYR A 705 6.46 7.77 27.93
N THR A 706 7.74 7.91 28.23
CA THR A 706 8.61 6.76 28.42
C THR A 706 8.26 6.16 29.78
N ALA A 707 7.86 4.89 29.81
CA ALA A 707 7.96 4.17 31.08
C ALA A 707 9.43 4.26 31.52
N PRO A 708 9.75 4.53 32.79
CA PRO A 708 11.12 4.44 33.27
C PRO A 708 11.54 2.98 33.13
N PHE A 709 12.19 2.68 32.01
CA PHE A 709 12.82 1.41 31.74
C PHE A 709 14.21 1.47 32.38
N HIS A 710 14.47 0.59 33.34
CA HIS A 710 15.82 0.39 33.82
C HIS A 710 16.57 -0.36 32.72
N GLY A 711 17.28 0.36 31.84
CA GLY A 711 18.17 -0.29 30.87
C GLY A 711 18.36 0.34 29.49
N GLN A 712 17.90 1.57 29.21
CA GLN A 712 18.35 2.24 27.97
C GLN A 712 19.77 2.79 28.16
N SER A 713 20.71 2.32 27.36
CA SER A 713 22.03 2.94 27.15
C SER A 713 21.84 4.32 26.49
N GLY A 714 22.50 5.34 27.03
CA GLY A 714 22.53 6.70 26.45
C GLY A 714 21.88 7.81 27.29
N GLY A 715 21.15 7.51 28.36
CA GLY A 715 20.64 8.52 29.30
C GLY A 715 21.59 8.73 30.48
N GLY A 716 22.45 9.75 30.41
CA GLY A 716 23.33 10.27 31.48
C GLY A 716 23.40 9.44 32.76
N GLY A 717 24.30 8.46 32.78
CA GLY A 717 24.72 7.78 34.00
C GLY A 717 25.26 8.80 35.01
N CYS A 718 24.92 8.62 36.28
CA CYS A 718 25.24 9.45 37.42
C CYS A 718 26.45 10.39 37.25
N SER A 719 26.19 11.66 36.95
CA SER A 719 27.15 12.74 37.20
C SER A 719 27.21 13.00 38.71
N CYS A 720 28.05 12.26 39.42
CA CYS A 720 28.55 12.69 40.73
C CYS A 720 29.62 13.76 40.53
N GLU A 721 29.21 15.01 40.28
CA GLU A 721 30.14 16.13 40.50
C GLU A 721 30.32 16.34 42.00
N THR A 722 31.57 16.19 42.43
CA THR A 722 32.05 16.57 43.76
C THR A 722 32.17 18.08 43.91
N THR A 723 32.04 18.53 45.17
CA THR A 723 32.31 19.86 45.77
C THR A 723 31.01 20.62 46.12
N SER A 724 30.77 21.07 47.35
CA SER A 724 31.66 21.50 48.43
C SER A 724 31.07 21.30 49.84
N ALA A 725 31.98 21.06 50.78
CA ALA A 725 31.88 20.93 52.24
C ALA A 725 30.82 21.78 52.97
N ALA A 726 30.25 21.28 54.08
CA ALA A 726 30.87 21.27 55.42
C ALA A 726 29.92 20.72 56.51
N GLY A 727 30.46 19.94 57.47
CA GLY A 727 30.05 20.05 58.88
C GLY A 727 29.45 18.85 59.63
N ALA A 728 30.35 18.05 60.24
CA ALA A 728 30.26 17.44 61.59
C ALA A 728 29.30 16.26 61.93
N SER A 729 29.94 15.08 62.11
CA SER A 729 29.91 14.05 63.19
C SER A 729 28.91 14.13 64.39
N PRO A 730 28.84 13.10 65.28
CA PRO A 730 28.63 11.64 65.10
C PRO A 730 27.63 11.05 66.16
N PHE A 731 27.23 9.75 66.08
CA PHE A 731 27.23 8.75 67.20
C PHE A 731 26.26 7.54 67.08
N LEU A 732 26.82 6.36 67.44
CA LEU A 732 26.27 5.10 68.03
C LEU A 732 25.40 4.16 67.16
N LEU A 733 25.89 2.98 66.73
CA LEU A 733 26.17 1.71 67.44
C LEU A 733 24.92 0.88 67.85
N VAL A 734 24.74 -0.23 67.09
CA VAL A 734 24.64 -1.63 67.55
C VAL A 734 23.27 -2.25 67.93
N PHE A 735 22.84 -3.13 67.01
CA PHE A 735 22.30 -4.49 67.19
C PHE A 735 22.35 -5.11 68.61
N ALA A 736 21.26 -5.77 69.03
CA ALA A 736 21.31 -7.16 69.50
C ALA A 736 19.93 -7.73 69.86
N LEU A 737 19.63 -8.87 69.22
CA LEU A 737 19.09 -10.12 69.79
C LEU A 737 17.70 -10.16 70.46
N VAL A 738 16.81 -10.90 69.78
CA VAL A 738 16.19 -12.19 70.21
C VAL A 738 15.78 -12.34 71.68
N LEU A 739 14.52 -12.76 71.89
CA LEU A 739 14.02 -13.93 72.66
C LEU A 739 12.49 -13.79 72.79
N LEU A 740 11.67 -14.71 72.23
CA LEU A 740 10.96 -15.85 72.90
C LEU A 740 10.12 -15.46 74.16
N PRO A 741 9.05 -16.18 74.57
CA PRO A 741 8.64 -17.57 74.23
C PRO A 741 7.10 -17.76 74.01
N LEU A 742 6.57 -18.90 73.54
CA LEU A 742 6.10 -20.02 74.37
C LEU A 742 5.64 -21.22 73.50
N ARG A 743 6.27 -22.38 73.73
CA ARG A 743 5.75 -23.75 74.04
C ARG A 743 4.33 -24.13 73.53
N ARG A 744 3.98 -25.35 73.08
CA ARG A 744 4.61 -26.69 72.92
C ARG A 744 3.55 -27.64 72.28
N VAL A 745 3.99 -28.53 71.38
CA VAL A 745 3.70 -30.00 71.32
C VAL A 745 2.46 -30.58 70.58
N ARG A 746 2.78 -31.32 69.48
CA ARG A 746 2.28 -32.64 68.94
C ARG A 746 0.80 -32.76 68.50
N ARG A 747 0.39 -33.44 67.40
CA ARG A 747 0.94 -34.62 66.66
C ARG A 747 0.24 -34.76 65.27
N ARG A 748 1.06 -34.98 64.23
CA ARG A 748 0.95 -35.85 63.03
C ARG A 748 -0.40 -36.21 62.33
N VAL A 749 -0.38 -35.87 61.02
CA VAL A 749 -0.76 -36.65 59.81
C VAL A 749 -2.23 -36.71 59.37
N GLY A 750 -2.48 -36.18 58.16
CA GLY A 750 -3.68 -36.42 57.34
C GLY A 750 -3.77 -35.44 56.15
N ARG A 751 -3.49 -35.93 54.94
CA ARG A 751 -3.35 -35.21 53.65
C ARG A 751 -4.57 -34.32 53.29
N ARG A 752 -4.29 -33.15 52.68
CA ARG A 752 -5.27 -32.16 52.22
C ARG A 752 -5.67 -32.37 50.76
N ILE A 753 -6.98 -32.48 50.56
CA ILE A 753 -7.76 -32.02 49.40
C ILE A 753 -8.87 -31.13 50.00
N ARG A 754 -9.15 -29.97 49.42
CA ARG A 754 -10.36 -29.18 49.76
C ARG A 754 -10.94 -28.54 48.51
N GLN A 755 -12.15 -28.98 48.18
CA GLN A 755 -13.11 -28.34 47.28
C GLN A 755 -14.23 -27.69 48.13
N HIS A 756 -14.76 -26.56 47.62
CA HIS A 756 -16.17 -26.09 47.63
C HIS A 756 -17.00 -26.08 48.95
N ALA A 757 -17.94 -25.16 49.23
CA ALA A 757 -18.57 -24.05 48.50
C ALA A 757 -19.53 -23.26 49.44
N LYS A 758 -19.81 -21.97 49.08
CA LYS A 758 -21.07 -21.17 49.18
C LYS A 758 -21.74 -20.99 50.57
N LYS A 759 -22.42 -19.90 50.97
CA LYS A 759 -22.92 -18.64 50.37
C LYS A 759 -23.46 -17.71 51.50
N LEU A 760 -23.47 -16.39 51.22
CA LEU A 760 -24.44 -15.31 51.57
C LEU A 760 -24.36 -14.41 52.83
N GLY A 761 -24.37 -13.09 52.53
CA GLY A 761 -25.01 -11.96 53.24
C GLY A 761 -24.09 -11.04 54.07
N LEU A 762 -24.15 -9.69 54.11
CA LEU A 762 -24.81 -8.58 53.40
C LEU A 762 -24.30 -7.25 54.07
N LEU A 763 -24.08 -6.14 53.32
CA LEU A 763 -23.97 -4.70 53.73
C LEU A 763 -23.01 -4.27 54.88
N GLY A 764 -22.25 -3.17 54.90
CA GLY A 764 -22.01 -1.98 54.06
C GLY A 764 -21.09 -0.98 54.83
N CYS A 765 -20.53 0.02 54.10
CA CYS A 765 -19.89 1.29 54.54
C CYS A 765 -18.33 1.43 54.64
N VAL A 766 -17.79 2.22 53.67
CA VAL A 766 -16.89 3.42 53.75
C VAL A 766 -15.39 3.34 54.17
N LEU A 767 -14.50 3.42 53.16
CA LEU A 767 -13.45 4.43 52.80
C LEU A 767 -12.52 5.13 53.84
N VAL A 768 -11.20 5.19 53.52
CA VAL A 768 -10.23 6.35 53.40
C VAL A 768 -8.76 5.81 53.32
N ILE A 769 -8.08 5.79 52.16
CA ILE A 769 -7.01 6.71 51.60
C ILE A 769 -5.77 6.87 52.53
N ALA A 770 -4.63 6.19 52.28
CA ALA A 770 -3.45 6.50 51.42
C ALA A 770 -2.30 7.29 52.11
N LEU A 771 -1.03 6.88 51.88
CA LEU A 771 0.16 7.71 51.54
C LEU A 771 1.49 6.88 51.49
N LEU A 772 2.08 6.84 50.27
CA LEU A 772 3.50 6.71 49.85
C LEU A 772 4.31 5.39 50.01
N PRO A 773 4.98 4.91 48.93
CA PRO A 773 6.27 4.22 49.01
C PRO A 773 7.43 5.22 48.80
N ALA A 774 8.32 5.32 49.79
CA ALA A 774 9.62 5.97 49.67
C ALA A 774 10.69 4.94 49.25
N CYS A 775 11.63 5.39 48.42
CA CYS A 775 12.80 4.65 47.95
C CYS A 775 13.61 4.05 49.11
N SER A 776 14.14 2.84 48.92
CA SER A 776 15.25 2.31 49.70
C SER A 776 16.45 2.08 48.77
N CYS A 777 17.36 3.04 48.77
CA CYS A 777 18.75 2.79 48.39
C CYS A 777 19.47 2.27 49.64
N GLY A 778 19.55 0.96 49.77
CA GLY A 778 20.45 0.29 50.72
C GLY A 778 21.78 0.03 50.05
N SER A 779 22.73 0.94 50.25
CA SER A 779 24.12 0.82 49.85
C SER A 779 24.82 -0.31 50.60
N ASN A 780 24.95 -1.45 49.93
CA ASN A 780 26.03 -2.40 50.08
C ASN A 780 26.05 -3.22 48.79
N ARG A 781 26.99 -2.95 47.87
CA ARG A 781 27.14 -3.84 46.70
C ARG A 781 27.51 -5.27 47.14
N CYS A 782 28.04 -5.48 48.37
CA CYS A 782 28.11 -6.78 49.06
C CYS A 782 28.06 -6.77 50.62
N GLY A 783 28.29 -5.66 51.33
CA GLY A 783 28.25 -5.63 52.81
C GLY A 783 29.43 -6.31 53.51
N ASP A 784 29.29 -6.65 54.80
CA ASP A 784 30.38 -7.21 55.64
C ASP A 784 30.64 -8.72 55.37
N ALA A 785 30.16 -9.25 54.24
CA ALA A 785 30.46 -10.59 53.74
C ALA A 785 31.00 -10.48 52.30
N THR A 786 31.86 -11.42 51.93
CA THR A 786 32.61 -11.48 50.65
C THR A 786 31.75 -11.23 49.41
N CYS A 787 32.21 -10.35 48.51
CA CYS A 787 31.70 -10.27 47.13
C CYS A 787 31.93 -11.57 46.35
N MET A 788 31.04 -11.83 45.37
CA MET A 788 30.72 -13.09 44.70
C MET A 788 31.72 -13.56 43.62
N ASP A 789 31.48 -14.77 43.08
CA ASP A 789 32.09 -15.30 41.84
C ASP A 789 32.00 -14.27 40.71
N GLY A 790 33.14 -14.00 40.07
CA GLY A 790 33.37 -12.85 39.18
C GLY A 790 33.71 -13.24 37.74
N GLU A 791 32.69 -13.25 36.89
CA GLU A 791 32.84 -13.19 35.43
C GLU A 791 32.00 -12.03 34.89
N VAL A 792 32.57 -11.28 33.95
CA VAL A 792 31.85 -10.22 33.22
C VAL A 792 30.66 -10.86 32.49
N ALA A 793 29.45 -10.40 32.80
CA ALA A 793 28.26 -10.86 32.09
C ALA A 793 28.30 -10.35 30.65
N ARG A 794 28.41 -11.28 29.69
CA ARG A 794 28.33 -10.99 28.26
C ARG A 794 26.98 -10.37 27.91
N GLY A 795 26.97 -9.45 26.95
CA GLY A 795 25.72 -8.95 26.37
C GLY A 795 25.13 -9.94 25.36
N SER A 796 24.07 -9.50 24.67
CA SER A 796 23.45 -10.28 23.60
C SER A 796 24.41 -10.42 22.42
N VAL A 797 24.61 -11.66 21.96
CA VAL A 797 25.46 -12.02 20.81
C VAL A 797 24.65 -12.74 19.73
N GLY A 798 25.21 -12.88 18.53
CA GLY A 798 24.55 -13.49 17.36
C GLY A 798 24.26 -12.50 16.22
N HIS A 799 24.49 -11.21 16.44
CA HIS A 799 24.35 -10.17 15.44
C HIS A 799 25.50 -10.16 14.44
N TRP A 800 25.15 -10.00 13.16
CA TRP A 800 26.10 -9.95 12.04
C TRP A 800 27.09 -11.11 12.05
N THR A 801 26.59 -12.29 12.37
CA THR A 801 27.36 -13.52 12.52
C THR A 801 28.05 -13.91 11.22
N SER A 802 29.32 -14.28 11.32
CA SER A 802 30.09 -14.91 10.25
C SER A 802 30.86 -16.12 10.77
N ILE A 803 30.95 -17.18 9.99
CA ILE A 803 31.70 -18.41 10.35
C ILE A 803 32.75 -18.75 9.31
N ALA A 804 33.91 -19.22 9.76
CA ALA A 804 34.96 -19.76 8.91
C ALA A 804 35.52 -21.05 9.52
N ALA A 805 36.03 -21.93 8.66
CA ALA A 805 36.64 -23.17 9.08
C ALA A 805 37.89 -23.47 8.23
N ASP A 806 38.88 -24.11 8.85
CA ASP A 806 40.01 -24.74 8.17
C ASP A 806 40.14 -26.21 8.61
N GLY A 807 41.30 -26.83 8.39
CA GLY A 807 41.54 -28.22 8.79
C GLY A 807 41.58 -28.43 10.31
N ASP A 808 41.82 -27.38 11.10
CA ASP A 808 42.13 -27.47 12.52
C ASP A 808 41.10 -26.76 13.41
N ARG A 809 40.44 -25.70 12.93
CA ARG A 809 39.56 -24.83 13.71
C ARG A 809 38.26 -24.47 12.99
N VAL A 810 37.22 -24.24 13.78
CA VAL A 810 35.98 -23.58 13.37
C VAL A 810 35.79 -22.34 14.23
N MET A 811 35.74 -21.17 13.60
CA MET A 811 35.71 -19.87 14.26
C MET A 811 34.49 -19.07 13.82
N VAL A 812 33.83 -18.43 14.77
CA VAL A 812 32.71 -17.51 14.54
C VAL A 812 33.12 -16.10 14.94
N ALA A 813 32.72 -15.09 14.16
CA ALA A 813 32.76 -13.68 14.53
C ALA A 813 31.33 -13.17 14.72
N THR A 814 31.13 -12.34 15.75
CA THR A 814 29.84 -11.73 16.11
C THR A 814 30.07 -10.42 16.84
N TYR A 815 28.99 -9.67 17.04
CA TYR A 815 28.96 -8.47 17.88
C TYR A 815 28.33 -8.76 19.26
N ASP A 816 28.91 -8.19 20.32
CA ASP A 816 28.28 -8.08 21.64
C ASP A 816 27.59 -6.71 21.77
N GLN A 817 26.25 -6.75 21.75
CA GLN A 817 25.41 -5.56 21.79
C GLN A 817 25.47 -4.79 23.11
N GLY A 818 25.63 -5.51 24.23
CA GLY A 818 25.57 -4.89 25.55
C GLY A 818 26.85 -4.12 25.86
N LEU A 819 27.97 -4.61 25.35
CA LEU A 819 29.31 -4.09 25.66
C LEU A 819 29.96 -3.33 24.51
N GLY A 820 29.44 -3.48 23.28
CA GLY A 820 29.96 -2.85 22.09
C GLY A 820 31.11 -3.60 21.42
N ASP A 821 31.41 -4.84 21.83
CA ASP A 821 32.64 -5.51 21.43
C ASP A 821 32.50 -6.33 20.14
N LEU A 822 33.60 -6.39 19.37
CA LEU A 822 33.81 -7.45 18.39
C LEU A 822 34.20 -8.71 19.15
N VAL A 823 33.44 -9.79 18.95
CA VAL A 823 33.68 -11.06 19.63
C VAL A 823 33.98 -12.16 18.63
N THR A 824 35.02 -12.94 18.91
CA THR A 824 35.28 -14.21 18.22
C THR A 824 34.99 -15.38 19.15
N ILE A 825 34.54 -16.49 18.56
CA ILE A 825 34.17 -17.70 19.26
C ILE A 825 34.86 -18.87 18.59
N ASP A 826 35.74 -19.55 19.33
CA ASP A 826 36.26 -20.84 18.89
C ASP A 826 35.21 -21.91 19.22
N VAL A 827 34.65 -22.50 18.18
CA VAL A 827 33.57 -23.50 18.23
C VAL A 827 34.05 -24.86 17.71
N THR A 828 35.36 -25.05 17.62
CA THR A 828 36.00 -26.32 17.23
C THR A 828 35.60 -27.45 18.17
N ASP A 829 35.46 -27.17 19.48
CA ASP A 829 34.82 -28.07 20.45
C ASP A 829 33.36 -27.65 20.64
N PRO A 830 32.38 -28.40 20.09
CA PRO A 830 30.95 -28.07 20.22
C PRO A 830 30.45 -28.12 21.66
N ALA A 831 31.20 -28.73 22.59
CA ALA A 831 30.83 -28.77 24.00
C ALA A 831 31.34 -27.54 24.78
N ASN A 832 32.36 -26.84 24.29
CA ASN A 832 33.04 -25.76 25.01
C ASN A 832 33.41 -24.60 24.07
N HIS A 833 32.46 -23.69 23.86
CA HIS A 833 32.69 -22.47 23.09
C HIS A 833 33.56 -21.48 23.87
N LYS A 834 34.66 -21.01 23.26
CA LYS A 834 35.56 -20.02 23.88
C LYS A 834 35.36 -18.64 23.26
N PHE A 835 34.90 -17.70 24.07
CA PHE A 835 34.60 -16.33 23.65
C PHE A 835 35.81 -15.43 23.90
N VAL A 836 36.18 -14.61 22.92
CA VAL A 836 37.27 -13.65 23.00
C VAL A 836 36.78 -12.31 22.47
N ALA A 837 36.78 -11.28 23.32
CA ALA A 837 36.60 -9.89 22.90
C ALA A 837 37.89 -9.44 22.18
N VAL A 838 37.75 -9.06 20.92
CA VAL A 838 38.86 -8.74 20.00
C VAL A 838 39.13 -7.24 19.93
N ASP A 839 38.06 -6.45 19.92
CA ASP A 839 38.07 -4.99 19.85
C ASP A 839 36.87 -4.45 20.62
N GLY A 840 36.91 -3.17 21.02
CA GLY A 840 35.81 -2.51 21.75
C GLY A 840 35.99 -2.47 23.26
N VAL A 841 36.98 -3.18 23.81
CA VAL A 841 37.31 -3.12 25.24
C VAL A 841 37.99 -1.79 25.56
N PRO A 842 37.45 -0.97 26.49
CA PRO A 842 38.06 0.32 26.85
C PRO A 842 39.48 0.14 27.39
N THR A 843 40.44 0.85 26.80
CA THR A 843 41.87 0.73 27.16
C THR A 843 42.25 1.40 28.48
N ASP A 844 41.39 2.30 28.98
CA ASP A 844 41.58 3.06 30.22
C ASP A 844 40.73 2.53 31.39
N ALA A 845 39.89 1.51 31.15
CA ALA A 845 39.11 0.85 32.20
C ALA A 845 40.00 -0.07 33.05
N SER A 846 39.64 -0.17 34.33
CA SER A 846 40.33 -1.05 35.28
C SER A 846 39.56 -2.35 35.43
N SER A 847 40.26 -3.48 35.30
CA SER A 847 39.72 -4.79 35.62
C SER A 847 39.17 -4.82 37.05
N ILE A 848 37.90 -5.21 37.18
CA ILE A 848 37.21 -5.31 38.48
C ILE A 848 37.42 -6.72 39.08
N TYR A 849 37.72 -7.71 38.24
CA TYR A 849 37.88 -9.13 38.59
C TYR A 849 38.99 -9.79 37.76
N GLU A 850 39.74 -10.74 38.32
CA GLU A 850 40.51 -11.67 37.48
C GLU A 850 39.52 -12.59 36.75
N GLY A 851 39.35 -12.44 35.42
CA GLY A 851 38.37 -13.21 34.66
C GLY A 851 38.79 -13.44 33.21
N ASP A 852 38.29 -14.54 32.61
CA ASP A 852 38.67 -15.00 31.25
C ASP A 852 38.07 -14.13 30.11
N TYR A 853 36.92 -13.48 30.32
CA TYR A 853 36.30 -12.58 29.31
C TYR A 853 36.58 -11.11 29.62
N ARG A 854 37.06 -10.35 28.62
CA ARG A 854 37.49 -8.94 28.70
C ARG A 854 38.47 -8.65 29.84
N ASP A 855 39.22 -9.64 30.31
CA ASP A 855 40.09 -9.54 31.49
C ASP A 855 39.38 -8.92 32.72
N GLY A 856 38.06 -9.09 32.84
CA GLY A 856 37.28 -8.55 33.97
C GLY A 856 36.76 -7.11 33.82
N ILE A 857 36.81 -6.52 32.63
CA ILE A 857 36.29 -5.16 32.35
C ILE A 857 34.79 -5.23 32.02
N GLU A 858 33.94 -4.59 32.84
CA GLU A 858 32.48 -4.57 32.66
C GLU A 858 32.00 -3.32 31.89
N GLU A 859 32.82 -2.28 31.82
CA GLU A 859 32.48 -1.02 31.15
C GLU A 859 32.30 -1.22 29.63
N PRO A 860 31.17 -0.82 29.04
CA PRO A 860 31.02 -0.79 27.58
C PRO A 860 32.05 0.15 26.96
N GLY A 861 32.55 -0.19 25.77
CA GLY A 861 33.44 0.68 24.99
C GLY A 861 32.81 1.16 23.68
N GLU A 862 33.67 1.41 22.69
CA GLU A 862 33.23 1.80 21.34
C GLU A 862 32.43 0.66 20.69
N ASN A 863 31.37 0.99 19.94
CA ASN A 863 30.55 0.02 19.23
C ASN A 863 31.26 -0.49 17.97
N VAL A 864 32.05 -1.55 18.12
CA VAL A 864 32.84 -2.15 17.05
C VAL A 864 32.47 -3.61 16.86
N GLY A 865 32.44 -4.07 15.61
CA GLY A 865 32.07 -5.45 15.29
C GLY A 865 30.77 -5.57 14.50
N ALA A 866 30.28 -4.49 13.90
CA ALA A 866 29.14 -4.58 13.00
C ALA A 866 29.51 -5.20 11.64
N PHE A 867 28.56 -5.87 10.99
CA PHE A 867 28.73 -6.49 9.66
C PHE A 867 29.98 -7.37 9.55
N THR A 868 30.26 -8.23 10.54
CA THR A 868 31.51 -9.00 10.55
C THR A 868 31.63 -9.97 9.39
N SER A 869 32.87 -10.20 8.95
CA SER A 869 33.23 -11.29 8.05
C SER A 869 34.57 -11.89 8.48
N ILE A 870 34.58 -13.20 8.75
CA ILE A 870 35.76 -13.93 9.19
C ILE A 870 36.29 -14.86 8.10
N ALA A 871 37.61 -14.97 7.99
CA ALA A 871 38.30 -15.97 7.18
C ALA A 871 39.53 -16.50 7.95
N ILE A 872 40.00 -17.70 7.59
CA ILE A 872 41.22 -18.29 8.17
C ILE A 872 42.22 -18.54 7.06
N GLY A 873 43.41 -17.95 7.17
CA GLY A 873 44.50 -18.08 6.20
C GLY A 873 45.82 -18.40 6.90
N ASP A 874 46.54 -19.40 6.40
CA ASP A 874 47.81 -19.89 7.00
C ASP A 874 47.69 -20.16 8.52
N GLY A 875 46.52 -20.62 8.96
CA GLY A 875 46.22 -20.92 10.37
C GLY A 875 45.96 -19.70 11.25
N HIS A 876 45.81 -18.50 10.69
CA HIS A 876 45.48 -17.25 11.40
C HIS A 876 44.07 -16.79 11.06
N ALA A 877 43.25 -16.52 12.09
CA ALA A 877 41.93 -15.92 11.88
C ALA A 877 42.05 -14.42 11.56
N MET A 878 41.19 -13.96 10.66
CA MET A 878 41.13 -12.59 10.17
C MET A 878 39.68 -12.14 10.16
N VAL A 879 39.39 -10.94 10.68
CA VAL A 879 38.01 -10.40 10.75
C VAL A 879 37.98 -9.01 10.14
N ALA A 880 37.12 -8.81 9.13
CA ALA A 880 36.71 -7.48 8.68
C ALA A 880 35.40 -7.10 9.37
N TYR A 881 35.28 -5.85 9.82
CA TYR A 881 34.13 -5.38 10.59
C TYR A 881 34.01 -3.86 10.53
N GLN A 882 32.83 -3.36 10.88
CA GLN A 882 32.56 -1.93 11.01
C GLN A 882 32.70 -1.47 12.46
N ASP A 883 33.32 -0.31 12.61
CA ASP A 883 33.23 0.60 13.74
C ASP A 883 32.05 1.53 13.51
N ARG A 884 30.98 1.36 14.31
CA ARG A 884 29.75 2.12 14.12
C ARG A 884 29.86 3.54 14.65
N ASP A 885 30.62 3.74 15.71
CA ASP A 885 30.77 5.04 16.34
C ASP A 885 31.63 5.96 15.47
N GLN A 886 32.66 5.41 14.84
CA GLN A 886 33.55 6.15 13.94
C GLN A 886 33.12 6.09 12.47
N GLY A 887 32.17 5.22 12.11
CA GLY A 887 31.74 5.02 10.71
C GLY A 887 32.87 4.47 9.82
N ALA A 888 33.71 3.59 10.36
CA ALA A 888 34.93 3.13 9.70
C ALA A 888 34.93 1.61 9.47
N LEU A 889 35.50 1.18 8.34
CA LEU A 889 35.90 -0.21 8.13
C LEU A 889 37.19 -0.49 8.91
N LYS A 890 37.15 -1.49 9.79
CA LYS A 890 38.30 -2.00 10.53
C LYS A 890 38.59 -3.45 10.16
N PHE A 891 39.82 -3.86 10.47
CA PHE A 891 40.31 -5.22 10.28
C PHE A 891 41.07 -5.69 11.53
N ALA A 892 40.87 -6.96 11.90
CA ALA A 892 41.55 -7.62 13.00
C ALA A 892 42.32 -8.84 12.47
N TYR A 893 43.59 -8.93 12.84
CA TYR A 893 44.49 -10.03 12.51
C TYR A 893 44.90 -10.79 13.77
N GLU A 894 44.70 -12.11 13.79
CA GLU A 894 45.12 -12.97 14.89
C GLU A 894 46.64 -13.23 14.83
N ASN A 895 47.42 -12.62 15.72
CA ASN A 895 48.87 -12.84 15.79
C ASN A 895 49.20 -14.25 16.29
N LYS A 896 48.44 -14.70 17.29
CA LYS A 896 48.44 -16.03 17.90
C LYS A 896 47.08 -16.22 18.57
N ALA A 897 46.71 -17.47 18.89
CA ALA A 897 45.44 -17.78 19.55
C ALA A 897 45.09 -16.80 20.68
N GLY A 898 43.99 -16.07 20.52
CA GLY A 898 43.47 -15.09 21.49
C GLY A 898 44.19 -13.74 21.54
N SER A 899 45.13 -13.45 20.64
CA SER A 899 45.87 -12.18 20.61
C SER A 899 45.78 -11.53 19.23
N TRP A 900 45.27 -10.30 19.20
CA TRP A 900 44.85 -9.64 17.97
C TRP A 900 45.57 -8.31 17.75
N THR A 901 45.69 -7.92 16.48
CA THR A 901 46.03 -6.56 16.06
C THR A 901 44.86 -6.00 15.27
N THR A 902 44.38 -4.83 15.64
CA THR A 902 43.28 -4.13 14.96
C THR A 902 43.80 -2.89 14.23
N MET A 903 43.16 -2.52 13.13
CA MET A 903 43.44 -1.27 12.41
C MET A 903 42.23 -0.77 11.64
N VAL A 904 42.21 0.53 11.36
CA VAL A 904 41.31 1.15 10.38
C VAL A 904 41.85 0.89 8.97
N VAL A 905 40.97 0.44 8.08
CA VAL A 905 41.26 0.20 6.64
C VAL A 905 40.69 1.32 5.76
N ASP A 906 39.48 1.80 6.07
CA ASP A 906 38.83 2.93 5.38
C ASP A 906 37.84 3.62 6.33
N GLY A 907 38.04 4.91 6.66
CA GLY A 907 37.22 5.61 7.66
C GLY A 907 37.20 7.15 7.56
N ASP A 908 37.63 7.72 6.44
CA ASP A 908 37.82 9.18 6.36
C ASP A 908 36.56 9.97 5.97
N GLN A 909 35.55 9.34 5.34
CA GLN A 909 34.33 9.98 4.84
C GLN A 909 33.14 9.00 4.79
N GLY A 910 31.94 9.48 5.14
CA GLY A 910 30.72 8.67 5.14
C GLY A 910 30.70 7.60 6.23
N ILE A 911 29.77 6.65 6.11
CA ILE A 911 29.65 5.46 6.97
C ILE A 911 30.22 4.28 6.19
N SER A 912 31.46 3.92 6.48
CA SER A 912 32.23 2.85 5.82
C SER A 912 32.09 1.51 6.56
N GLY A 913 32.23 0.40 5.82
CA GLY A 913 32.32 -0.96 6.36
C GLY A 913 31.01 -1.74 6.43
N GLN A 914 29.90 -1.20 5.92
CA GLN A 914 28.63 -1.92 5.89
C GLN A 914 28.70 -3.15 4.97
N TYR A 915 28.06 -4.24 5.38
CA TYR A 915 28.06 -5.52 4.65
C TYR A 915 29.46 -6.03 4.27
N ALA A 916 30.45 -5.87 5.15
CA ALA A 916 31.82 -6.32 4.87
C ALA A 916 31.86 -7.81 4.50
N SER A 917 32.65 -8.13 3.48
CA SER A 917 32.86 -9.50 3.01
C SER A 917 34.33 -9.72 2.72
N LEU A 918 34.96 -10.56 3.55
CA LEU A 918 36.37 -10.91 3.52
C LEU A 918 36.57 -12.20 2.72
N ALA A 919 37.52 -12.19 1.81
CA ALA A 919 38.01 -13.39 1.14
C ALA A 919 39.54 -13.35 1.05
N ILE A 920 40.16 -14.53 0.98
CA ILE A 920 41.61 -14.67 0.84
C ILE A 920 41.88 -15.22 -0.57
N ASP A 921 42.69 -14.50 -1.35
CA ASP A 921 43.06 -14.95 -2.69
C ASP A 921 43.97 -16.18 -2.66
N LYS A 922 44.18 -16.84 -3.81
CA LYS A 922 45.00 -18.06 -3.88
C LYS A 922 46.47 -17.82 -3.59
N GLN A 923 46.94 -16.57 -3.56
CA GLN A 923 48.29 -16.23 -3.09
C GLN A 923 48.34 -15.95 -1.59
N GLY A 924 47.21 -15.86 -0.91
CA GLY A 924 47.11 -15.62 0.53
C GLY A 924 46.92 -14.15 0.90
N PHE A 925 46.62 -13.26 -0.05
CA PHE A 925 46.32 -11.87 0.27
C PHE A 925 44.84 -11.71 0.60
N PRO A 926 44.50 -11.14 1.77
CA PRO A 926 43.11 -10.82 2.07
C PRO A 926 42.60 -9.64 1.23
N ALA A 927 41.33 -9.72 0.86
CA ALA A 927 40.57 -8.66 0.20
C ALA A 927 39.21 -8.50 0.89
N ILE A 928 38.72 -7.26 0.94
CA ILE A 928 37.45 -6.92 1.60
C ILE A 928 36.59 -6.16 0.60
N ALA A 929 35.38 -6.64 0.33
CA ALA A 929 34.32 -5.85 -0.30
C ALA A 929 33.40 -5.27 0.77
N TYR A 930 32.94 -4.03 0.60
CA TYR A 930 32.13 -3.33 1.60
C TYR A 930 31.40 -2.14 0.98
N VAL A 931 30.35 -1.68 1.67
CA VAL A 931 29.60 -0.49 1.30
C VAL A 931 30.05 0.70 2.13
N VAL A 932 30.10 1.86 1.47
CA VAL A 932 30.22 3.17 2.11
C VAL A 932 28.98 3.98 1.77
N SER A 933 28.22 4.43 2.77
CA SER A 933 27.02 5.24 2.58
C SER A 933 27.21 6.68 3.04
N GLY A 934 26.43 7.61 2.49
CA GLY A 934 26.43 9.01 2.95
C GLY A 934 27.58 9.85 2.44
N LEU A 935 28.23 9.42 1.36
CA LEU A 935 29.29 10.20 0.72
C LEU A 935 28.68 11.43 0.03
N ASP A 936 29.36 12.57 0.13
CA ASP A 936 29.03 13.78 -0.63
C ASP A 936 29.60 13.66 -2.05
N ASP A 937 28.74 13.83 -3.07
CA ASP A 937 29.17 13.86 -4.47
C ASP A 937 29.80 15.20 -4.90
N GLY A 938 29.93 16.16 -3.98
CA GLY A 938 30.40 17.52 -4.23
C GLY A 938 29.30 18.46 -4.71
N MET A 939 28.07 17.97 -4.86
CA MET A 939 26.85 18.74 -5.15
C MET A 939 25.85 18.68 -3.97
N ASN A 940 26.30 18.24 -2.78
CA ASN A 940 25.49 17.96 -1.59
C ASN A 940 24.47 16.82 -1.75
N ASN A 941 24.54 16.01 -2.82
CA ASN A 941 23.75 14.79 -2.87
C ASN A 941 24.48 13.71 -2.06
N ARG A 942 23.71 12.81 -1.44
CA ARG A 942 24.30 11.65 -0.77
C ARG A 942 24.31 10.45 -1.70
N VAL A 943 25.44 9.76 -1.75
CA VAL A 943 25.62 8.53 -2.52
C VAL A 943 26.06 7.37 -1.62
N ALA A 944 25.78 6.17 -2.09
CA ALA A 944 26.32 4.92 -1.56
C ALA A 944 27.22 4.28 -2.61
N GLU A 945 28.37 3.79 -2.18
CA GLU A 945 29.38 3.15 -3.02
C GLU A 945 29.66 1.73 -2.56
N LEU A 946 29.74 0.80 -3.51
CA LEU A 946 30.38 -0.50 -3.29
C LEU A 946 31.86 -0.36 -3.56
N ARG A 947 32.70 -0.68 -2.58
CA ARG A 947 34.15 -0.65 -2.68
C ARG A 947 34.79 -2.01 -2.44
N VAL A 948 36.00 -2.16 -2.93
CA VAL A 948 36.87 -3.30 -2.62
C VAL A 948 38.28 -2.81 -2.30
N VAL A 949 38.91 -3.43 -1.32
CA VAL A 949 40.29 -3.16 -0.93
C VAL A 949 41.05 -4.47 -0.82
N ARG A 950 42.30 -4.51 -1.31
CA ARG A 950 43.18 -5.68 -1.26
C ARG A 950 44.43 -5.36 -0.46
N ALA A 951 44.86 -6.30 0.37
CA ALA A 951 46.11 -6.17 1.09
C ALA A 951 47.33 -6.23 0.15
N SER A 952 48.40 -5.57 0.55
CA SER A 952 49.74 -5.65 -0.05
C SER A 952 50.62 -6.71 0.62
N SER A 953 50.13 -7.34 1.70
CA SER A 953 50.78 -8.40 2.49
C SER A 953 49.77 -9.51 2.82
N LYS A 954 50.25 -10.73 3.06
CA LYS A 954 49.44 -11.86 3.56
C LYS A 954 49.05 -11.68 5.04
N ASP A 955 49.87 -10.94 5.78
CA ASP A 955 49.72 -10.70 7.21
C ASP A 955 49.58 -9.17 7.45
N PRO A 956 48.47 -8.54 7.05
CA PRO A 956 48.35 -7.09 7.14
C PRO A 956 48.22 -6.64 8.60
N LYS A 957 49.34 -6.18 9.18
CA LYS A 957 49.47 -5.76 10.59
C LYS A 957 49.53 -4.23 10.79
N SER A 958 49.38 -3.46 9.73
CA SER A 958 49.19 -2.00 9.78
C SER A 958 48.31 -1.51 8.63
N ALA A 959 47.79 -0.27 8.73
CA ALA A 959 47.02 0.37 7.67
C ALA A 959 47.79 0.45 6.32
N ASP A 960 49.10 0.68 6.36
CA ASP A 960 49.97 0.69 5.15
C ASP A 960 50.06 -0.66 4.43
N SER A 961 49.58 -1.74 5.07
CA SER A 961 49.49 -3.07 4.47
C SER A 961 48.29 -3.21 3.53
N TRP A 962 47.51 -2.16 3.31
CA TRP A 962 46.36 -2.13 2.41
C TRP A 962 46.61 -1.19 1.23
N ARG A 963 46.13 -1.60 0.06
CA ARG A 963 46.10 -0.71 -1.12
C ARG A 963 44.99 0.33 -0.94
N ALA A 964 44.99 1.37 -1.77
CA ALA A 964 43.87 2.29 -1.82
C ALA A 964 42.57 1.53 -2.20
N PRO A 965 41.44 1.82 -1.52
CA PRO A 965 40.14 1.29 -1.92
C PRO A 965 39.78 1.64 -3.36
N VAL A 966 39.10 0.70 -4.02
CA VAL A 966 38.60 0.83 -5.40
C VAL A 966 37.09 0.85 -5.35
N THR A 967 36.47 1.91 -5.88
CA THR A 967 35.01 1.97 -6.08
C THR A 967 34.61 1.12 -7.28
N ILE A 968 33.71 0.16 -7.06
CA ILE A 968 33.12 -0.70 -8.09
C ILE A 968 31.92 -0.01 -8.74
N THR A 969 31.02 0.51 -7.92
CA THR A 969 29.78 1.17 -8.36
C THR A 969 29.33 2.20 -7.34
N SER A 970 28.56 3.19 -7.79
CA SER A 970 28.01 4.29 -7.01
C SER A 970 26.55 4.53 -7.41
N ALA A 971 25.70 4.81 -6.43
CA ALA A 971 24.29 5.11 -6.65
C ALA A 971 23.79 6.16 -5.64
N PRO A 972 22.69 6.88 -5.92
CA PRO A 972 22.04 7.75 -4.93
C PRO A 972 21.75 7.00 -3.64
N GLY A 973 22.10 7.62 -2.50
CA GLY A 973 21.95 7.06 -1.15
C GLY A 973 20.98 7.88 -0.30
N ASN A 974 20.79 7.46 0.95
CA ASN A 974 19.97 8.17 1.95
C ASN A 974 20.77 9.33 2.57
N CYS A 975 20.13 10.49 2.79
CA CYS A 975 20.74 11.59 3.55
C CYS A 975 20.20 11.80 4.96
N GLY A 976 19.15 11.05 5.36
CA GLY A 976 18.53 11.13 6.68
C GLY A 976 19.58 10.88 7.74
N GLY A 977 19.70 11.77 8.73
CA GLY A 977 20.71 11.71 9.81
C GLY A 977 22.16 12.01 9.41
N LEU A 978 22.46 12.18 8.13
CA LEU A 978 23.80 12.43 7.58
C LEU A 978 24.01 13.90 7.14
N CYS A 979 23.10 14.79 7.57
CA CYS A 979 23.16 16.22 7.28
C CYS A 979 23.83 16.98 8.42
N ASN A 980 24.59 18.03 8.05
CA ASN A 980 25.28 18.84 9.06
C ASN A 980 24.27 19.62 9.91
N SER A 981 24.71 20.08 11.08
CA SER A 981 23.91 20.94 11.96
C SER A 981 23.30 22.14 11.20
N GLY A 982 21.98 22.32 11.30
CA GLY A 982 21.23 23.37 10.59
C GLY A 982 20.80 23.01 9.17
N GLN A 983 20.95 21.74 8.78
CA GLN A 983 20.43 21.18 7.53
C GLN A 983 19.44 20.07 7.83
N ILE A 984 18.52 19.83 6.91
CA ILE A 984 17.62 18.66 6.92
C ILE A 984 17.79 17.85 5.63
N CYS A 985 17.50 16.56 5.70
CA CYS A 985 17.47 15.71 4.51
C CYS A 985 16.14 15.89 3.79
N ILE A 986 16.18 16.15 2.49
CA ILE A 986 14.99 16.32 1.65
C ILE A 986 15.12 15.54 0.34
N ASP A 987 14.00 15.31 -0.33
CA ASP A 987 14.01 14.79 -1.69
C ASP A 987 14.42 15.89 -2.67
N GLY A 988 15.55 15.68 -3.37
CA GLY A 988 16.13 16.61 -4.32
C GLY A 988 15.96 16.13 -5.77
N ALA A 989 16.24 17.02 -6.73
CA ALA A 989 16.04 16.71 -8.16
C ALA A 989 16.91 15.55 -8.69
N MET A 990 18.04 15.25 -8.04
CA MET A 990 18.98 14.20 -8.44
C MET A 990 19.18 13.14 -7.34
N GLY A 991 18.25 13.05 -6.39
CA GLY A 991 18.35 12.19 -5.22
C GLY A 991 18.24 13.01 -3.93
N GLN A 992 18.34 12.31 -2.80
CA GLN A 992 18.20 12.95 -1.49
C GLN A 992 19.42 13.86 -1.20
N THR A 993 19.15 15.06 -0.69
CA THR A 993 20.17 16.09 -0.47
C THR A 993 19.99 16.77 0.89
N CYS A 994 21.11 17.21 1.47
CA CYS A 994 21.10 18.00 2.69
C CYS A 994 20.84 19.47 2.37
N ALA A 995 19.63 19.93 2.67
CA ALA A 995 19.21 21.31 2.45
C ALA A 995 19.31 22.14 3.72
N THR A 996 19.83 23.36 3.59
CA THR A 996 19.92 24.31 4.70
C THR A 996 18.54 24.82 5.09
N THR A 997 18.22 24.77 6.38
CA THR A 997 16.96 25.33 6.90
C THR A 997 16.98 26.85 6.84
N THR A 998 15.93 27.45 6.31
CA THR A 998 15.72 28.90 6.25
C THR A 998 14.59 29.34 7.20
N ALA A 999 14.35 30.64 7.33
CA ALA A 999 13.30 31.20 8.20
C ALA A 999 12.29 32.07 7.42
N ASP A 1000 12.28 31.95 6.10
CA ASP A 1000 11.55 32.81 5.14
C ASP A 1000 10.17 32.27 4.74
N CYS A 1001 9.71 31.17 5.35
CA CYS A 1001 8.37 30.63 5.12
C CYS A 1001 7.30 31.56 5.69
N SER A 1002 6.25 31.78 4.91
CA SER A 1002 5.15 32.68 5.28
C SER A 1002 4.26 32.14 6.41
N SER A 1003 4.37 30.85 6.73
CA SER A 1003 3.67 30.16 7.80
C SER A 1003 4.62 29.18 8.52
N ALA A 1004 4.32 28.86 9.78
CA ALA A 1004 5.07 27.86 10.53
C ALA A 1004 4.88 26.47 9.88
N CYS A 1005 5.97 25.77 9.61
CA CYS A 1005 5.92 24.45 8.98
C CYS A 1005 5.36 23.40 9.94
N ALA A 1006 4.74 22.36 9.37
CA ALA A 1006 4.12 21.30 10.15
C ALA A 1006 5.17 20.45 10.88
N THR A 1007 4.74 19.62 11.83
CA THR A 1007 5.65 18.72 12.55
C THR A 1007 6.26 17.71 11.57
N GLY A 1008 7.60 17.65 11.50
CA GLY A 1008 8.31 16.82 10.52
C GLY A 1008 8.65 17.53 9.21
N GLU A 1009 8.39 18.84 9.12
CA GLU A 1009 8.82 19.70 8.03
C GLU A 1009 9.77 20.79 8.55
N ALA A 1010 10.67 21.26 7.70
CA ALA A 1010 11.42 22.48 7.95
C ALA A 1010 11.26 23.45 6.78
N CYS A 1011 11.46 24.73 7.07
CA CYS A 1011 11.44 25.74 6.04
C CYS A 1011 12.72 25.65 5.21
N VAL A 1012 12.57 25.50 3.89
CA VAL A 1012 13.66 25.46 2.92
C VAL A 1012 13.28 26.34 1.74
N ALA A 1013 14.05 27.42 1.52
CA ALA A 1013 13.86 28.38 0.44
C ALA A 1013 12.41 28.91 0.33
N GLY A 1014 11.82 29.29 1.46
CA GLY A 1014 10.47 29.86 1.54
C GLY A 1014 9.32 28.85 1.44
N SER A 1015 9.62 27.55 1.35
CA SER A 1015 8.62 26.46 1.31
C SER A 1015 8.81 25.47 2.46
N CYS A 1016 7.72 25.05 3.10
CA CYS A 1016 7.77 23.98 4.08
C CYS A 1016 7.99 22.64 3.36
N THR A 1017 9.09 21.97 3.71
CA THR A 1017 9.55 20.75 3.04
C THR A 1017 9.65 19.62 4.07
N ALA A 1018 9.13 18.45 3.73
CA ALA A 1018 9.19 17.26 4.56
C ALA A 1018 10.64 16.82 4.78
N GLU A 1019 11.00 16.62 6.05
CA GLU A 1019 12.28 16.05 6.44
C GLU A 1019 12.23 14.52 6.28
N ILE A 1020 13.20 13.98 5.56
CA ILE A 1020 13.46 12.55 5.50
C ILE A 1020 14.29 12.20 6.75
N LYS A 1021 13.64 11.60 7.75
CA LYS A 1021 14.30 11.13 8.97
C LYS A 1021 14.96 9.77 8.72
N GLU A 1022 16.04 9.49 9.43
CA GLU A 1022 16.67 8.16 9.50
C GLU A 1022 15.60 7.07 9.63
N PRO A 1023 15.58 6.04 8.78
CA PRO A 1023 15.30 4.72 9.30
C PRO A 1023 16.51 4.37 10.18
N THR A 1024 16.30 3.90 11.42
CA THR A 1024 17.39 3.52 12.32
C THR A 1024 18.46 2.71 11.57
N ILE A 1025 19.74 2.92 11.85
CA ILE A 1025 20.90 2.25 11.19
C ILE A 1025 20.74 0.70 11.11
N ALA A 1026 19.89 0.13 11.96
CA ALA A 1026 19.23 -1.17 11.80
C ALA A 1026 18.08 -1.10 10.77
N SER A 1027 18.37 -0.72 9.54
CA SER A 1027 17.43 -0.84 8.42
C SER A 1027 18.24 -1.04 7.15
N ILE A 1028 17.68 -1.77 6.19
CA ILE A 1028 18.32 -1.99 4.90
C ILE A 1028 18.51 -0.62 4.24
N GLY A 1029 19.75 -0.13 4.24
CA GLY A 1029 20.11 1.16 3.66
C GLY A 1029 19.74 1.25 2.18
N SER A 1030 19.54 2.46 1.65
CA SER A 1030 19.30 2.67 0.22
C SER A 1030 20.60 2.78 -0.57
N GLY A 1031 20.57 2.38 -1.84
CA GLY A 1031 21.69 2.54 -2.77
C GLY A 1031 22.09 1.26 -3.50
N THR A 1032 23.39 1.02 -3.61
CA THR A 1032 23.98 -0.12 -4.33
C THR A 1032 25.03 -0.83 -3.46
N GLY A 1033 25.32 -2.08 -3.78
CA GLY A 1033 26.32 -2.89 -3.05
C GLY A 1033 25.80 -3.61 -1.82
N LEU A 1034 24.49 -3.55 -1.54
CA LEU A 1034 23.89 -4.14 -0.35
C LEU A 1034 24.11 -5.66 -0.33
N PHE A 1035 24.33 -6.22 0.86
CA PHE A 1035 24.61 -7.65 1.06
C PHE A 1035 25.79 -8.17 0.22
N ALA A 1036 26.82 -7.34 0.01
CA ALA A 1036 28.00 -7.70 -0.77
C ALA A 1036 28.58 -9.05 -0.32
N GLN A 1037 28.82 -9.94 -1.28
CA GLN A 1037 29.52 -11.19 -1.09
C GLN A 1037 30.72 -11.24 -2.04
N LEU A 1038 31.91 -11.14 -1.46
CA LEU A 1038 33.17 -11.32 -2.16
C LEU A 1038 33.48 -12.81 -2.28
N VAL A 1039 33.88 -13.23 -3.48
CA VAL A 1039 34.40 -14.56 -3.78
C VAL A 1039 35.64 -14.48 -4.67
N VAL A 1040 36.48 -15.51 -4.60
CA VAL A 1040 37.69 -15.63 -5.43
C VAL A 1040 37.42 -16.66 -6.52
N LEU A 1041 37.56 -16.25 -7.78
CA LEU A 1041 37.37 -17.13 -8.93
C LEU A 1041 38.55 -18.09 -9.11
N ASN A 1042 38.37 -19.08 -9.97
CA ASN A 1042 39.40 -20.08 -10.21
C ASN A 1042 40.67 -19.54 -10.88
N ASP A 1043 40.55 -18.45 -11.61
CA ASP A 1043 41.65 -17.69 -12.21
C ASP A 1043 42.20 -16.59 -11.27
N ASP A 1044 41.79 -16.61 -10.00
CA ASP A 1044 42.22 -15.73 -8.93
C ASP A 1044 41.73 -14.28 -9.01
N ARG A 1045 40.85 -13.99 -9.96
CA ARG A 1045 40.15 -12.70 -10.01
C ARG A 1045 39.11 -12.62 -8.89
N LEU A 1046 38.92 -11.41 -8.37
CA LEU A 1046 37.85 -11.14 -7.42
C LEU A 1046 36.51 -11.02 -8.15
N ALA A 1047 35.45 -11.55 -7.55
CA ALA A 1047 34.08 -11.28 -7.95
C ALA A 1047 33.23 -10.89 -6.74
N VAL A 1048 32.38 -9.89 -6.89
CA VAL A 1048 31.46 -9.43 -5.84
C VAL A 1048 30.03 -9.59 -6.33
N VAL A 1049 29.24 -10.40 -5.65
CA VAL A 1049 27.78 -10.48 -5.86
C VAL A 1049 27.11 -9.53 -4.88
N TYR A 1050 26.17 -8.71 -5.35
CA TYR A 1050 25.51 -7.71 -4.52
C TYR A 1050 24.12 -7.34 -5.03
N TYR A 1051 23.34 -6.72 -4.15
CA TYR A 1051 22.04 -6.16 -4.46
C TYR A 1051 22.14 -4.65 -4.75
N ASN A 1052 21.54 -4.24 -5.87
CA ASN A 1052 21.39 -2.85 -6.27
C ASN A 1052 19.93 -2.45 -6.08
N MET A 1053 19.61 -1.74 -4.99
CA MET A 1053 18.25 -1.34 -4.65
C MET A 1053 17.68 -0.32 -5.64
N VAL A 1054 18.52 0.58 -6.17
CA VAL A 1054 18.10 1.58 -7.16
C VAL A 1054 17.67 0.89 -8.46
N GLY A 1055 18.43 -0.12 -8.87
CA GLY A 1055 18.10 -0.96 -10.03
C GLY A 1055 17.05 -2.03 -9.75
N ARG A 1056 16.80 -2.36 -8.47
CA ARG A 1056 16.05 -3.53 -7.99
C ARG A 1056 16.59 -4.84 -8.53
N THR A 1057 17.92 -4.96 -8.56
CA THR A 1057 18.64 -5.98 -9.32
C THR A 1057 19.70 -6.69 -8.50
N LEU A 1058 19.87 -7.98 -8.78
CA LEU A 1058 21.02 -8.78 -8.37
C LEU A 1058 22.10 -8.61 -9.42
N GLU A 1059 23.30 -8.25 -8.99
CA GLU A 1059 24.44 -7.96 -9.87
C GLU A 1059 25.69 -8.71 -9.42
N ILE A 1060 26.58 -8.99 -10.38
CA ILE A 1060 27.93 -9.48 -10.12
C ILE A 1060 28.94 -8.54 -10.77
N ALA A 1061 29.95 -8.12 -10.01
CA ALA A 1061 31.09 -7.36 -10.49
C ALA A 1061 32.32 -8.28 -10.52
N VAL A 1062 32.93 -8.47 -11.69
CA VAL A 1062 34.11 -9.34 -11.86
C VAL A 1062 35.31 -8.51 -12.23
N GLU A 1063 36.44 -8.73 -11.55
CA GLU A 1063 37.69 -8.02 -11.84
C GLU A 1063 38.12 -8.27 -13.30
N SER A 1064 38.58 -7.24 -14.00
CA SER A 1064 38.99 -7.34 -15.41
C SER A 1064 40.24 -8.20 -15.59
N ALA A 1065 41.19 -8.10 -14.65
CA ALA A 1065 42.36 -8.96 -14.49
C ALA A 1065 42.82 -8.93 -13.03
N VAL A 1066 43.54 -9.96 -12.58
CA VAL A 1066 43.98 -10.08 -11.18
C VAL A 1066 44.75 -8.83 -10.74
N GLY A 1067 44.21 -8.10 -9.76
CA GLY A 1067 44.81 -6.91 -9.19
C GLY A 1067 44.72 -5.65 -10.06
N ALA A 1068 43.91 -5.65 -11.12
CA ALA A 1068 43.74 -4.50 -12.01
C ALA A 1068 42.95 -3.35 -11.40
N GLY A 1069 42.17 -3.59 -10.34
CA GLY A 1069 41.36 -2.55 -9.70
C GLY A 1069 40.27 -1.98 -10.60
N THR A 1070 39.80 -2.75 -11.57
CA THR A 1070 38.68 -2.40 -12.47
C THR A 1070 37.76 -3.60 -12.61
N PHE A 1071 36.45 -3.37 -12.67
CA PHE A 1071 35.44 -4.40 -12.60
C PHE A 1071 34.41 -4.28 -13.72
N GLU A 1072 34.00 -5.42 -14.27
CA GLU A 1072 32.89 -5.53 -15.21
C GLU A 1072 31.64 -5.98 -14.46
N VAL A 1073 30.58 -5.16 -14.51
CA VAL A 1073 29.30 -5.43 -13.84
C VAL A 1073 28.35 -6.14 -14.79
N THR A 1074 27.81 -7.26 -14.36
CA THR A 1074 26.77 -8.02 -15.06
C THR A 1074 25.52 -8.11 -14.19
N ARG A 1075 24.36 -7.76 -14.74
CA ARG A 1075 23.06 -8.02 -14.11
C ARG A 1075 22.73 -9.51 -14.18
N ILE A 1076 22.45 -10.12 -13.03
CA ILE A 1076 22.07 -11.52 -12.88
C ILE A 1076 20.54 -11.69 -12.95
N ASP A 1077 19.79 -10.91 -12.17
CA ASP A 1077 18.32 -10.99 -12.12
C ASP A 1077 17.71 -9.64 -11.65
N GLY A 1078 16.39 -9.51 -11.73
CA GLY A 1078 15.62 -8.34 -11.26
C GLY A 1078 15.39 -7.23 -12.29
N GLY A 1079 14.93 -6.08 -11.82
CA GLY A 1079 14.68 -4.87 -12.62
C GLY A 1079 13.19 -4.61 -12.84
N THR A 1080 12.76 -4.50 -14.11
CA THR A 1080 11.33 -4.27 -14.43
C THR A 1080 10.43 -5.44 -14.02
N ASN A 1081 11.02 -6.62 -13.82
CA ASN A 1081 10.31 -7.88 -13.61
C ASN A 1081 10.25 -8.31 -12.13
N GLY A 1082 10.77 -7.51 -11.20
CA GLY A 1082 10.75 -7.83 -9.77
C GLY A 1082 11.89 -7.15 -9.00
N ASP A 1083 11.75 -7.11 -7.68
CA ASP A 1083 12.80 -6.63 -6.79
C ASP A 1083 13.58 -7.81 -6.21
N ARG A 1084 14.78 -8.06 -6.74
CA ARG A 1084 15.50 -9.31 -6.52
C ARG A 1084 16.95 -9.07 -6.17
N GLY A 1085 17.44 -9.79 -5.18
CA GLY A 1085 18.85 -9.78 -4.79
C GLY A 1085 19.08 -9.59 -3.30
N MET A 1086 18.04 -9.28 -2.52
CA MET A 1086 18.17 -9.15 -1.06
C MET A 1086 18.80 -10.40 -0.43
N TRP A 1087 19.64 -10.20 0.58
CA TRP A 1087 20.38 -11.26 1.29
C TRP A 1087 21.20 -12.18 0.37
N CYS A 1088 21.72 -11.66 -0.75
CA CYS A 1088 22.45 -12.51 -1.68
C CYS A 1088 23.72 -13.11 -1.07
N ARG A 1089 23.97 -14.39 -1.38
CA ARG A 1089 25.20 -15.11 -1.02
C ARG A 1089 25.69 -15.94 -2.19
N ALA A 1090 26.99 -16.15 -2.22
CA ALA A 1090 27.68 -16.78 -3.32
C ALA A 1090 28.79 -17.71 -2.84
N ALA A 1091 28.96 -18.82 -3.55
CA ALA A 1091 30.04 -19.78 -3.34
C ALA A 1091 30.57 -20.25 -4.69
N VAL A 1092 31.88 -20.49 -4.78
CA VAL A 1092 32.54 -20.92 -6.02
C VAL A 1092 32.86 -22.40 -5.94
N ASP A 1093 32.44 -23.15 -6.95
CA ASP A 1093 32.77 -24.58 -7.03
C ASP A 1093 34.15 -24.84 -7.66
N SER A 1094 34.55 -26.11 -7.69
CA SER A 1094 35.83 -26.52 -8.27
C SER A 1094 35.93 -26.28 -9.79
N THR A 1095 34.81 -26.08 -10.49
CA THR A 1095 34.77 -25.77 -11.93
C THR A 1095 34.93 -24.27 -12.21
N GLY A 1096 34.75 -23.42 -11.19
CA GLY A 1096 34.75 -21.97 -11.32
C GLY A 1096 33.36 -21.39 -11.55
N THR A 1097 32.31 -22.20 -11.37
CA THR A 1097 30.92 -21.74 -11.39
C THR A 1097 30.63 -21.04 -10.06
N VAL A 1098 30.09 -19.83 -10.14
CA VAL A 1098 29.60 -19.07 -9.00
C VAL A 1098 28.14 -19.48 -8.78
N HIS A 1099 27.87 -20.14 -7.66
CA HIS A 1099 26.53 -20.45 -7.18
C HIS A 1099 26.00 -19.24 -6.41
N ILE A 1100 24.75 -18.85 -6.63
CA ILE A 1100 24.18 -17.64 -6.01
C ILE A 1100 22.79 -17.94 -5.47
N ALA A 1101 22.58 -17.68 -4.17
CA ALA A 1101 21.27 -17.71 -3.52
C ALA A 1101 20.88 -16.28 -3.13
N TYR A 1102 19.59 -15.95 -3.22
CA TYR A 1102 19.09 -14.59 -2.96
C TYR A 1102 17.58 -14.61 -2.70
N GLN A 1103 17.06 -13.53 -2.14
CA GLN A 1103 15.63 -13.33 -1.95
C GLN A 1103 15.03 -12.51 -3.11
N ASP A 1104 13.85 -12.92 -3.57
CA ASP A 1104 12.91 -12.03 -4.28
C ASP A 1104 12.09 -11.28 -3.23
N ALA A 1105 12.30 -9.98 -3.11
CA ALA A 1105 11.74 -9.14 -2.04
C ALA A 1105 10.25 -8.84 -2.22
N LEU A 1106 9.78 -8.71 -3.47
CA LEU A 1106 8.34 -8.61 -3.76
C LEU A 1106 7.69 -9.98 -3.71
N GLY A 1107 8.46 -10.97 -4.17
CA GLY A 1107 8.07 -12.35 -4.16
C GLY A 1107 7.98 -12.90 -2.75
N ASP A 1108 8.77 -12.46 -1.77
CA ASP A 1108 8.95 -13.14 -0.47
C ASP A 1108 9.39 -14.62 -0.68
N GLN A 1109 10.36 -14.84 -1.58
CA GLN A 1109 10.80 -16.17 -2.02
C GLN A 1109 12.31 -16.34 -1.95
N VAL A 1110 12.76 -17.57 -1.72
CA VAL A 1110 14.17 -17.94 -1.87
C VAL A 1110 14.42 -18.37 -3.31
N MET A 1111 15.42 -17.75 -3.93
CA MET A 1111 15.81 -17.98 -5.31
C MET A 1111 17.26 -18.45 -5.37
N TYR A 1112 17.57 -19.20 -6.42
CA TYR A 1112 18.91 -19.70 -6.71
C TYR A 1112 19.24 -19.55 -8.19
N THR A 1113 20.47 -19.19 -8.51
CA THR A 1113 21.00 -19.21 -9.88
C THR A 1113 22.50 -19.47 -9.88
N THR A 1114 23.10 -19.48 -11.07
CA THR A 1114 24.54 -19.64 -11.26
C THR A 1114 25.10 -18.59 -12.22
N TRP A 1115 26.38 -18.30 -12.11
CA TRP A 1115 27.12 -17.54 -13.10
C TRP A 1115 28.42 -18.27 -13.44
N ALA A 1116 28.73 -18.42 -14.73
CA ALA A 1116 29.95 -19.07 -15.20
C ALA A 1116 30.48 -18.39 -16.45
N GLY A 1117 31.68 -17.81 -16.38
CA GLY A 1117 32.38 -17.25 -17.54
C GLY A 1117 31.57 -16.19 -18.32
N GLY A 1118 30.79 -15.37 -17.61
CA GLY A 1118 29.94 -14.33 -18.21
C GLY A 1118 28.51 -14.78 -18.55
N ALA A 1119 28.21 -16.08 -18.47
CA ALA A 1119 26.86 -16.60 -18.71
C ALA A 1119 26.06 -16.70 -17.39
N VAL A 1120 24.81 -16.24 -17.43
CA VAL A 1120 23.85 -16.31 -16.32
C VAL A 1120 22.96 -17.55 -16.47
N GLY A 1121 22.84 -18.33 -15.40
CA GLY A 1121 21.93 -19.47 -15.32
C GLY A 1121 20.46 -19.06 -15.25
N THR A 1122 19.55 -19.99 -15.51
CA THR A 1122 18.12 -19.73 -15.31
C THR A 1122 17.81 -19.71 -13.82
N PRO A 1123 17.19 -18.65 -13.27
CA PRO A 1123 16.76 -18.62 -11.88
C PRO A 1123 15.80 -19.77 -11.53
N GLU A 1124 16.03 -20.39 -10.40
CA GLU A 1124 15.25 -21.47 -9.82
C GLU A 1124 14.60 -20.99 -8.51
N MET A 1125 13.34 -21.38 -8.28
CA MET A 1125 12.65 -21.13 -7.02
C MET A 1125 13.00 -22.25 -6.03
N VAL A 1126 13.51 -21.87 -4.87
CA VAL A 1126 13.97 -22.78 -3.82
C VAL A 1126 12.87 -23.02 -2.78
N ASP A 1127 12.27 -21.94 -2.27
CA ASP A 1127 11.13 -21.95 -1.36
C ASP A 1127 10.16 -20.83 -1.76
N ASP A 1128 8.89 -21.20 -1.95
CA ASP A 1128 7.84 -20.26 -2.31
C ASP A 1128 7.10 -19.72 -1.08
N GLY A 1129 7.52 -20.05 0.14
CA GLY A 1129 6.92 -19.59 1.38
C GLY A 1129 5.52 -20.15 1.65
N GLN A 1130 4.96 -21.02 0.80
CA GLN A 1130 3.65 -21.61 1.07
C GLN A 1130 3.72 -22.50 2.31
N ARG A 1131 2.80 -22.29 3.26
CA ARG A 1131 2.64 -23.13 4.44
C ARG A 1131 1.20 -23.62 4.53
N THR A 1132 1.03 -24.86 4.97
CA THR A 1132 -0.32 -25.46 5.04
C THR A 1132 -1.12 -24.77 6.15
N GLY A 1133 -2.23 -24.11 5.78
CA GLY A 1133 -3.14 -23.49 6.75
C GLY A 1133 -2.72 -22.10 7.26
N ASP A 1134 -1.64 -21.52 6.74
CA ASP A 1134 -1.23 -20.15 7.00
C ASP A 1134 -1.16 -19.34 5.69
N ARG A 1135 -0.88 -18.04 5.76
CA ARG A 1135 -0.51 -17.24 4.57
C ARG A 1135 0.81 -17.74 4.00
N THR A 1136 1.13 -17.24 2.83
CA THR A 1136 2.51 -17.29 2.37
C THR A 1136 3.41 -16.54 3.35
N HIS A 1137 4.46 -17.22 3.79
CA HIS A 1137 5.46 -16.68 4.69
C HIS A 1137 6.54 -15.93 3.91
N PRO A 1138 7.06 -14.81 4.45
CA PRO A 1138 8.30 -14.20 3.96
C PRO A 1138 9.48 -15.12 4.28
N VAL A 1139 10.06 -15.72 3.25
CA VAL A 1139 11.22 -16.62 3.38
C VAL A 1139 12.46 -16.03 2.70
N GLY A 1140 13.63 -16.38 3.22
CA GLY A 1140 14.92 -16.02 2.61
C GLY A 1140 15.71 -14.95 3.35
N ALA A 1141 15.17 -14.41 4.44
CA ALA A 1141 15.90 -13.47 5.26
C ALA A 1141 17.16 -14.14 5.83
N GLY A 1142 18.28 -13.41 5.79
CA GLY A 1142 19.57 -13.92 6.27
C GLY A 1142 20.11 -15.13 5.50
N ALA A 1143 19.70 -15.35 4.24
CA ALA A 1143 20.13 -16.51 3.47
C ALA A 1143 21.67 -16.67 3.45
N THR A 1144 22.11 -17.92 3.59
CA THR A 1144 23.51 -18.34 3.43
C THR A 1144 23.61 -19.53 2.50
N LEU A 1145 24.73 -19.60 1.77
CA LEU A 1145 24.97 -20.63 0.75
C LEU A 1145 26.35 -21.24 0.98
N TYR A 1146 26.39 -22.56 1.03
CA TYR A 1146 27.62 -23.35 1.02
C TYR A 1146 27.47 -24.55 0.09
N LEU A 1147 28.60 -25.14 -0.30
CA LEU A 1147 28.64 -26.30 -1.19
C LEU A 1147 28.93 -27.57 -0.38
N ASN A 1148 28.00 -28.52 -0.40
CA ASN A 1148 28.21 -29.85 0.16
C ASN A 1148 28.50 -30.84 -0.98
N ALA A 1149 29.75 -31.28 -1.10
CA ALA A 1149 30.23 -32.11 -2.23
C ALA A 1149 29.83 -31.52 -3.61
N SER A 1150 30.01 -30.20 -3.78
CA SER A 1150 29.62 -29.42 -4.97
C SER A 1150 28.10 -29.24 -5.19
N ALA A 1151 27.23 -29.81 -4.36
CA ALA A 1151 25.80 -29.51 -4.38
C ALA A 1151 25.51 -28.23 -3.57
N PRO A 1152 24.74 -27.26 -4.11
CA PRO A 1152 24.39 -26.07 -3.37
C PRO A 1152 23.43 -26.41 -2.22
N THR A 1153 23.72 -25.87 -1.05
CA THR A 1153 22.89 -25.97 0.15
C THR A 1153 22.68 -24.57 0.72
N ILE A 1154 21.42 -24.21 1.00
CA ILE A 1154 21.02 -22.87 1.41
C ILE A 1154 20.35 -22.94 2.76
N ALA A 1155 20.87 -22.23 3.76
CA ALA A 1155 20.14 -22.02 5.02
C ALA A 1155 19.53 -20.61 5.03
N TYR A 1156 18.30 -20.48 5.52
CA TYR A 1156 17.56 -19.22 5.52
C TYR A 1156 16.49 -19.21 6.60
N GLN A 1157 16.05 -18.02 6.99
CA GLN A 1157 14.96 -17.85 7.95
C GLN A 1157 13.59 -17.81 7.26
N ASP A 1158 12.59 -18.38 7.92
CA ASP A 1158 11.18 -18.11 7.70
C ASP A 1158 10.73 -17.02 8.69
N GLY A 1159 10.47 -15.81 8.18
CA GLY A 1159 10.21 -14.63 9.01
C GLY A 1159 8.88 -14.67 9.77
N MET A 1160 7.96 -15.59 9.45
CA MET A 1160 6.66 -15.63 10.12
C MET A 1160 6.68 -16.38 11.46
N ASN A 1161 7.67 -17.25 11.65
CA ASN A 1161 7.88 -18.08 12.83
C ASN A 1161 9.30 -17.91 13.39
N ALA A 1162 10.18 -17.19 12.69
CA ALA A 1162 11.59 -17.09 13.01
C ALA A 1162 12.24 -18.49 13.12
N ASP A 1163 11.86 -19.39 12.20
CA ASP A 1163 12.43 -20.74 12.11
C ASP A 1163 13.57 -20.74 11.09
N VAL A 1164 14.58 -21.59 11.30
CA VAL A 1164 15.67 -21.80 10.32
C VAL A 1164 15.37 -23.02 9.45
N TYR A 1165 15.41 -22.81 8.14
CA TYR A 1165 15.25 -23.84 7.13
C TYR A 1165 16.55 -24.10 6.39
N LEU A 1166 16.75 -25.35 5.99
CA LEU A 1166 17.81 -25.80 5.12
C LEU A 1166 17.20 -26.33 3.82
N ALA A 1167 17.58 -25.74 2.70
CA ALA A 1167 17.27 -26.20 1.36
C ALA A 1167 18.47 -26.94 0.75
N THR A 1168 18.24 -28.18 0.31
CA THR A 1168 19.23 -28.99 -0.39
C THR A 1168 18.77 -29.31 -1.81
N LYS A 1169 19.70 -29.32 -2.75
CA LYS A 1169 19.42 -29.63 -4.15
C LYS A 1169 19.75 -31.09 -4.47
N SER A 1170 18.78 -31.81 -5.02
CA SER A 1170 18.96 -33.16 -5.57
C SER A 1170 18.45 -33.21 -7.02
N GLY A 1171 19.38 -33.29 -7.97
CA GLY A 1171 19.05 -33.14 -9.39
C GLY A 1171 18.49 -31.74 -9.68
N ALA A 1172 17.26 -31.67 -10.19
CA ALA A 1172 16.55 -30.41 -10.47
C ALA A 1172 15.57 -29.98 -9.36
N ALA A 1173 15.46 -30.75 -8.27
CA ALA A 1173 14.50 -30.49 -7.21
C ALA A 1173 15.18 -29.95 -5.95
N TRP A 1174 14.52 -28.98 -5.31
CA TRP A 1174 14.86 -28.48 -3.99
C TRP A 1174 14.03 -29.17 -2.93
N THR A 1175 14.66 -29.52 -1.80
CA THR A 1175 13.98 -30.03 -0.59
C THR A 1175 14.29 -29.12 0.56
N THR A 1176 13.26 -28.58 1.21
CA THR A 1176 13.37 -27.69 2.38
C THR A 1176 13.07 -28.49 3.65
N THR A 1177 13.90 -28.32 4.68
CA THR A 1177 13.75 -28.99 5.98
C THR A 1177 13.98 -27.95 7.08
N ALA A 1178 13.06 -27.86 8.04
CA ALA A 1178 13.28 -27.02 9.23
C ALA A 1178 14.35 -27.67 10.12
N ILE A 1179 15.39 -26.93 10.47
CA ILE A 1179 16.49 -27.39 11.32
C ILE A 1179 16.50 -26.75 12.71
N ALA A 1180 15.86 -25.58 12.86
CA ALA A 1180 15.57 -24.97 14.15
C ALA A 1180 14.12 -24.47 14.15
N THR A 1181 13.33 -24.95 15.10
CA THR A 1181 11.94 -24.57 15.31
C THR A 1181 11.64 -24.56 16.79
N GLY A 1182 10.83 -23.63 17.29
CA GLY A 1182 10.37 -23.70 18.67
C GLY A 1182 10.04 -22.36 19.30
N PRO A 1183 10.18 -22.25 20.64
CA PRO A 1183 9.85 -21.02 21.37
C PRO A 1183 10.93 -19.95 21.27
N LEU A 1184 12.13 -20.32 20.79
CA LEU A 1184 13.20 -19.38 20.50
C LEU A 1184 12.96 -18.75 19.14
N LEU A 1185 13.27 -17.47 18.99
CA LEU A 1185 13.25 -16.80 17.70
C LEU A 1185 14.62 -17.00 17.06
N ASP A 1186 14.71 -17.94 16.13
CA ASP A 1186 15.94 -18.37 15.47
C ASP A 1186 16.15 -17.69 14.11
N GLY A 1187 17.34 -17.82 13.54
CA GLY A 1187 17.62 -17.45 12.15
C GLY A 1187 17.95 -15.99 11.87
N PHE A 1188 18.19 -15.19 12.91
CA PHE A 1188 18.76 -13.86 12.73
C PHE A 1188 20.24 -13.98 12.36
N TRP A 1189 20.64 -13.44 11.22
CA TRP A 1189 22.03 -13.46 10.70
C TRP A 1189 22.65 -14.87 10.60
N ILE A 1190 22.22 -15.66 9.61
CA ILE A 1190 22.73 -17.02 9.42
C ILE A 1190 24.03 -16.98 8.61
N SER A 1191 25.03 -17.75 9.05
CA SER A 1191 26.27 -17.97 8.31
C SER A 1191 26.60 -19.46 8.26
N GLY A 1192 27.34 -19.86 7.22
CA GLY A 1192 27.69 -21.25 6.98
C GLY A 1192 29.02 -21.39 6.28
N THR A 1193 29.75 -22.48 6.60
CA THR A 1193 31.03 -22.79 5.98
C THR A 1193 31.08 -24.23 5.47
N ALA A 1194 31.87 -24.44 4.42
CA ALA A 1194 32.05 -25.75 3.82
C ALA A 1194 33.15 -26.54 4.56
N LEU A 1195 32.73 -27.63 5.21
CA LEU A 1195 33.51 -28.82 5.58
C LEU A 1195 34.75 -28.61 6.46
N HIS A 1196 34.56 -28.65 7.79
CA HIS A 1196 35.59 -29.04 8.77
C HIS A 1196 35.45 -30.54 9.05
N GLU A 1197 36.53 -31.31 8.96
CA GLU A 1197 36.51 -32.78 9.07
C GLU A 1197 35.45 -33.49 8.17
N GLY A 1198 35.11 -32.88 7.03
CA GLY A 1198 34.09 -33.40 6.13
C GLY A 1198 32.64 -33.14 6.55
N ARG A 1199 32.38 -32.16 7.43
CA ARG A 1199 31.03 -31.74 7.84
C ARG A 1199 30.81 -30.23 7.78
N PRO A 1200 29.66 -29.73 7.30
CA PRO A 1200 29.36 -28.31 7.31
C PRO A 1200 29.08 -27.83 8.74
N TYR A 1201 29.30 -26.53 8.96
CA TYR A 1201 28.88 -25.85 10.19
C TYR A 1201 28.04 -24.64 9.83
N LEU A 1202 26.97 -24.44 10.61
CA LEU A 1202 26.10 -23.27 10.57
C LEU A 1202 26.18 -22.54 11.91
N ALA A 1203 26.08 -21.22 11.86
CA ALA A 1203 25.90 -20.40 13.05
C ALA A 1203 24.83 -19.32 12.79
N TRP A 1204 24.00 -19.05 13.79
CA TRP A 1204 22.99 -17.99 13.73
C TRP A 1204 22.69 -17.42 15.11
N GLY A 1205 22.14 -16.20 15.14
CA GLY A 1205 21.59 -15.60 16.35
C GLY A 1205 20.21 -16.14 16.69
N SER A 1206 20.01 -16.43 17.98
CA SER A 1206 18.75 -16.85 18.57
C SER A 1206 18.37 -15.87 19.67
N LEU A 1207 17.10 -15.47 19.71
CA LEU A 1207 16.54 -14.63 20.78
C LEU A 1207 15.62 -15.46 21.68
N ASP A 1208 15.90 -15.41 22.99
CA ASP A 1208 15.01 -15.90 24.03
C ASP A 1208 14.41 -14.69 24.79
N PRO A 1209 13.11 -14.38 24.65
CA PRO A 1209 12.50 -13.21 25.28
C PRO A 1209 12.44 -13.29 26.82
N VAL A 1210 12.80 -14.43 27.44
CA VAL A 1210 12.88 -14.60 28.90
C VAL A 1210 14.29 -14.80 29.44
N ALA A 1211 15.31 -14.92 28.59
CA ALA A 1211 16.70 -15.13 29.02
C ALA A 1211 17.45 -13.82 29.35
N THR A 1212 18.59 -13.96 30.02
CA THR A 1212 19.55 -12.87 30.22
C THR A 1212 20.96 -13.44 30.04
N PRO A 1213 21.71 -13.03 28.99
CA PRO A 1213 21.32 -12.10 27.93
C PRO A 1213 20.18 -12.63 27.04
N LEU A 1214 19.50 -11.73 26.32
CA LEU A 1214 18.35 -12.07 25.45
C LEU A 1214 18.78 -12.83 24.19
N GLY A 1215 19.90 -12.40 23.60
CA GLY A 1215 20.47 -13.00 22.39
C GLY A 1215 21.61 -13.96 22.71
N THR A 1216 21.59 -15.11 22.06
CA THR A 1216 22.67 -16.10 22.09
C THR A 1216 23.00 -16.56 20.69
N ILE A 1217 24.14 -17.23 20.54
CA ILE A 1217 24.53 -17.85 19.28
C ILE A 1217 24.29 -19.35 19.32
N VAL A 1218 23.69 -19.87 18.26
CA VAL A 1218 23.53 -21.31 18.03
C VAL A 1218 24.53 -21.73 16.96
N VAL A 1219 25.17 -22.88 17.17
CA VAL A 1219 26.09 -23.51 16.23
C VAL A 1219 25.62 -24.93 15.99
N ASP A 1220 25.47 -25.30 14.72
CA ASP A 1220 24.95 -26.60 14.32
C ASP A 1220 25.79 -27.23 13.20
N ASN A 1221 25.73 -28.56 13.12
CA ASN A 1221 26.42 -29.40 12.14
C ASN A 1221 25.37 -30.33 11.48
N PRO A 1222 24.64 -29.81 10.48
CA PRO A 1222 23.49 -30.49 9.87
C PRO A 1222 23.85 -31.64 8.91
#